data_AF-A0A3C1X8Q6-F1
#
_entry.id   AF-A0A3C1X8Q6-F1
#
_cell.length_a   1.000
_cell.length_b   1.000
_cell.length_c   1.000
_cell.angle_alpha   90.00
_cell.angle_beta   90.00
_cell.angle_gamma   90.00
#
_symmetry.space_group_name_H-M   'P 1'
#
loop_
_entity.id
_entity.type
_entity.pdbx_description
1 polymer ?
#
loop_
_entity_poly.entity_id
_entity_poly.type
_entity_poly.pdbx_seq_one_letter_code
_entity_poly.pdbx_strand_id
1 'polypeptide(L)'
;MLRNRIDADGFIGCTGSVTMWGRLAGLMRHRNSRRQLGPTAAEVLETRALLAGNVQVTLSGGHAVVTGDSADNLIRIRPDGGQLIVEGLEGTTINGGAAVFPISNDGAKMSGRLWMFLGDGNDSAVVSQGITFERGFRLYGEGGNDRLSALGATFQRFAGFFGDDANDIISIQDCTINGELQVLAGTGDDLLSVTDTVVNGSAVAHMEAGKDRVSLNGVGGSGVLWVNLGIDDDSLAMQNTTRSGDTVLIGKRGQDAFMLKGNTLNGSLILRGGVQNDAVELRDPNTFNGNVVIDAGKSSRTDFGDVAGGDQVNQAANNTFNAGKAILRSEGTEIPAPIKTRFDGTNGTGGLIKDADAADTAASNLAGSVPLTAVASSAQSAAGSGGVLLSRVPQITITGKTLAGATVTVDANEDGVFDEASVVADAAGDYVLSVNVTRKDLYTSVTGNDELTGRRTLKVRSTLSNSARADKSVEVDYITGSLVQFTSAQGTFEIELFDQQAPGVTKNFLGYVNPQQGQTDGRYTNSFIHRSVDNFVIQGGGFTINNGVIKEVPLDASVTGEFSVNRPNIKGTISMAHAGDPNNLTSQWFINTVDNPSLDDFDGRRHTVFGRLAANSQTVVDAIAALNQNNLTTQTGSSAMGEVPLTEPFVEFSRPLTGTVTATANSTQVTGIGTKFTEELRGALFGLRSRIQINGQAFFVASVDSDTQLTLSQAPTFTASGVGAKSDFNDGAFA
;
A
#
# COMPACT_ATOMS: atom_id res chain seq x y z
N MET A 1 -54.72 8.18 41.98
CA MET A 1 -55.64 8.09 43.15
C MET A 1 -56.62 6.95 42.91
N LEU A 2 -56.98 6.18 43.95
CA LEU A 2 -58.09 5.19 44.01
C LEU A 2 -58.01 4.00 43.02
N ARG A 3 -57.74 2.75 43.49
CA ARG A 3 -58.70 1.68 43.91
C ARG A 3 -59.51 1.09 42.73
N ASN A 4 -59.76 -0.22 42.57
CA ASN A 4 -59.67 -1.44 43.42
C ASN A 4 -59.51 -2.67 42.46
N ARG A 5 -58.69 -3.70 42.73
CA ARG A 5 -58.89 -4.91 43.59
C ARG A 5 -59.90 -5.98 43.08
N ILE A 6 -59.36 -7.19 42.79
CA ILE A 6 -59.90 -8.56 43.04
C ILE A 6 -61.15 -8.92 42.18
N ASP A 7 -61.49 -10.14 41.71
CA ASP A 7 -61.20 -11.58 41.97
C ASP A 7 -60.58 -12.27 40.72
N ALA A 8 -59.82 -13.38 40.71
CA ALA A 8 -59.75 -14.65 41.46
C ALA A 8 -60.65 -15.81 40.95
N ASP A 9 -59.98 -16.92 40.59
CA ASP A 9 -60.43 -18.31 40.39
C ASP A 9 -61.38 -18.74 39.23
N GLY A 10 -60.99 -19.81 38.51
CA GLY A 10 -61.97 -20.78 37.96
C GLY A 10 -61.71 -21.53 36.63
N PHE A 11 -61.04 -22.69 36.69
CA PHE A 11 -61.27 -23.90 35.85
C PHE A 11 -61.05 -23.95 34.31
N ILE A 12 -59.92 -24.57 33.92
CA ILE A 12 -59.78 -25.83 33.14
C ILE A 12 -60.80 -26.16 32.03
N GLY A 13 -60.32 -26.42 30.79
CA GLY A 13 -61.01 -27.29 29.81
C GLY A 13 -60.51 -27.23 28.36
N CYS A 14 -59.84 -28.28 27.87
CA CYS A 14 -59.38 -28.41 26.47
C CYS A 14 -60.53 -28.73 25.48
N THR A 15 -60.41 -28.33 24.19
CA THR A 15 -60.35 -29.25 23.01
C THR A 15 -60.29 -28.53 21.65
N GLY A 16 -59.39 -29.00 20.75
CA GLY A 16 -59.76 -29.47 19.39
C GLY A 16 -60.18 -28.52 18.25
N SER A 17 -59.19 -27.95 17.54
CA SER A 17 -58.98 -28.04 16.05
C SER A 17 -60.12 -27.95 14.99
N VAL A 18 -59.93 -27.02 14.02
CA VAL A 18 -60.10 -27.18 12.52
C VAL A 18 -61.53 -27.44 11.97
N THR A 19 -62.17 -26.70 11.01
CA THR A 19 -61.85 -26.26 9.61
C THR A 19 -62.97 -25.25 9.19
N MET A 20 -62.77 -24.10 8.51
CA MET A 20 -62.54 -23.79 7.07
C MET A 20 -63.71 -23.98 6.03
N TRP A 21 -64.12 -22.84 5.40
CA TRP A 21 -64.77 -22.60 4.05
C TRP A 21 -66.29 -22.74 3.75
N GLY A 22 -66.82 -21.78 2.94
CA GLY A 22 -68.09 -21.82 2.15
C GLY A 22 -69.18 -20.77 2.55
N ARG A 23 -69.31 -19.52 2.05
CA ARG A 23 -69.35 -18.85 0.71
C ARG A 23 -70.76 -18.82 0.02
N LEU A 24 -71.25 -17.59 -0.28
CA LEU A 24 -72.31 -17.19 -1.27
C LEU A 24 -73.81 -17.52 -0.95
N ALA A 25 -74.86 -16.76 -1.35
CA ALA A 25 -75.00 -15.41 -1.96
C ALA A 25 -76.46 -14.87 -1.96
N GLY A 26 -76.65 -13.55 -2.18
CA GLY A 26 -77.88 -12.92 -2.71
C GLY A 26 -78.87 -12.33 -1.68
N LEU A 27 -79.66 -11.27 -1.96
CA LEU A 27 -79.84 -10.49 -3.21
C LEU A 27 -80.50 -9.10 -2.92
N MET A 28 -80.09 -8.03 -3.62
CA MET A 28 -80.92 -6.89 -4.13
C MET A 28 -81.95 -6.16 -3.19
N ARG A 29 -81.88 -4.83 -2.93
CA ARG A 29 -82.16 -3.64 -3.80
C ARG A 29 -82.20 -2.33 -2.93
N HIS A 30 -82.47 -1.07 -3.36
CA HIS A 30 -82.88 -0.42 -4.63
C HIS A 30 -82.51 1.10 -4.71
N ARG A 31 -82.18 1.61 -5.92
CA ARG A 31 -82.44 2.95 -6.52
C ARG A 31 -82.08 4.30 -5.83
N ASN A 32 -81.00 4.90 -6.37
CA ASN A 32 -80.91 6.21 -7.05
C ASN A 32 -81.36 7.54 -6.40
N SER A 33 -80.39 8.46 -6.19
CA SER A 33 -80.37 9.77 -6.88
C SER A 33 -78.93 10.27 -7.07
N ARG A 34 -78.63 10.99 -8.16
CA ARG A 34 -77.27 11.45 -8.52
C ARG A 34 -77.06 12.92 -8.12
N ARG A 35 -76.00 13.20 -7.36
CA ARG A 35 -75.29 14.50 -7.35
C ARG A 35 -73.81 14.21 -7.57
N GLN A 36 -73.14 15.01 -8.40
CA GLN A 36 -71.70 14.84 -8.65
C GLN A 36 -70.89 15.30 -7.43
N LEU A 37 -70.14 14.37 -6.86
CA LEU A 37 -68.90 14.61 -6.10
C LEU A 37 -67.85 13.62 -6.62
N GLY A 38 -66.58 13.90 -6.35
CA GLY A 38 -65.42 13.18 -6.90
C GLY A 38 -65.36 11.69 -6.53
N PRO A 39 -64.34 10.96 -7.03
CA PRO A 39 -64.25 9.51 -6.83
C PRO A 39 -64.23 9.17 -5.34
N THR A 40 -65.26 8.45 -4.90
CA THR A 40 -65.26 7.74 -3.62
C THR A 40 -64.21 6.62 -3.72
N ALA A 41 -62.96 6.96 -3.43
CA ALA A 41 -62.00 5.98 -3.02
C ALA A 41 -62.54 5.29 -1.75
N ALA A 42 -62.43 3.97 -1.69
CA ALA A 42 -62.39 3.33 -0.38
C ALA A 42 -61.20 3.92 0.38
N GLU A 43 -61.32 4.09 1.69
CA GLU A 43 -60.18 4.47 2.52
C GLU A 43 -59.17 3.33 2.44
N VAL A 44 -58.12 3.57 1.64
CA VAL A 44 -57.00 2.65 1.51
C VAL A 44 -56.25 2.76 2.83
N LEU A 45 -56.19 1.65 3.58
CA LEU A 45 -55.28 1.54 4.73
C LEU A 45 -53.93 2.06 4.28
N GLU A 46 -53.41 3.08 4.98
CA GLU A 46 -52.24 3.81 4.50
C GLU A 46 -51.03 2.89 4.31
N THR A 47 -50.07 3.36 3.52
CA THR A 47 -48.82 2.64 3.23
C THR A 47 -48.24 2.11 4.54
N ARG A 48 -48.32 0.78 4.73
CA ARG A 48 -47.65 0.10 5.83
C ARG A 48 -46.16 0.15 5.54
N ALA A 49 -45.51 1.21 5.98
CA ALA A 49 -44.07 1.22 6.13
C ALA A 49 -43.68 0.08 7.08
N LEU A 50 -42.61 -0.63 6.73
CA LEU A 50 -41.75 -1.17 7.78
C LEU A 50 -41.29 0.03 8.59
N LEU A 51 -41.59 0.05 9.89
CA LEU A 51 -41.12 1.09 10.79
C LEU A 51 -39.60 0.91 10.88
N ALA A 52 -38.85 1.69 10.10
CA ALA A 52 -37.43 1.81 10.29
C ALA A 52 -37.17 2.48 11.65
N GLY A 53 -36.16 2.00 12.38
CA GLY A 53 -35.87 2.48 13.72
C GLY A 53 -35.52 3.97 13.76
N ASN A 54 -35.68 4.57 14.93
CA ASN A 54 -35.32 5.94 15.19
C ASN A 54 -34.31 6.02 16.34
N VAL A 55 -33.17 6.65 16.03
CA VAL A 55 -32.13 6.94 17.01
C VAL A 55 -32.21 8.39 17.47
N GLN A 56 -32.29 8.61 18.77
CA GLN A 56 -32.14 9.93 19.39
C GLN A 56 -30.64 10.24 19.57
N VAL A 57 -30.20 11.41 19.10
CA VAL A 57 -28.82 11.88 19.24
C VAL A 57 -28.81 13.26 19.89
N THR A 58 -28.15 13.35 21.04
CA THR A 58 -27.97 14.61 21.78
C THR A 58 -26.50 14.99 21.83
N LEU A 59 -26.19 16.29 21.75
CA LEU A 59 -24.84 16.84 21.87
C LEU A 59 -24.85 17.98 22.90
N SER A 60 -24.10 17.84 23.99
CA SER A 60 -24.02 18.84 25.07
C SER A 60 -22.61 18.94 25.62
N GLY A 61 -22.03 20.16 25.61
CA GLY A 61 -20.66 20.39 26.09
C GLY A 61 -19.58 19.58 25.35
N GLY A 62 -19.82 19.21 24.09
CA GLY A 62 -18.97 18.34 23.29
C GLY A 62 -19.15 16.83 23.56
N HIS A 63 -19.99 16.45 24.53
CA HIS A 63 -20.36 15.07 24.80
C HIS A 63 -21.59 14.70 23.97
N ALA A 64 -21.53 13.59 23.22
CA ALA A 64 -22.65 13.05 22.49
C ALA A 64 -23.20 11.80 23.16
N VAL A 65 -24.54 11.69 23.19
CA VAL A 65 -25.25 10.47 23.58
C VAL A 65 -26.18 10.07 22.43
N VAL A 66 -26.07 8.82 22.02
CA VAL A 66 -26.88 8.15 21.01
C VAL A 66 -27.73 7.12 21.75
N THR A 67 -29.03 7.09 21.49
CA THR A 67 -30.00 6.18 22.11
C THR A 67 -30.97 5.70 21.03
N GLY A 68 -30.97 4.43 20.69
CA GLY A 68 -31.93 3.86 19.74
C GLY A 68 -33.30 3.58 20.35
N ASP A 69 -34.01 2.64 19.75
CA ASP A 69 -35.37 2.26 20.12
C ASP A 69 -35.56 0.72 20.08
N SER A 70 -36.79 0.23 20.07
CA SER A 70 -37.08 -1.22 20.08
C SER A 70 -37.22 -1.79 18.66
N ALA A 71 -36.48 -1.26 17.69
CA ALA A 71 -36.51 -1.65 16.29
C ALA A 71 -35.07 -1.76 15.77
N ASP A 72 -34.85 -2.53 14.71
CA ASP A 72 -33.51 -2.68 14.15
C ASP A 72 -33.00 -1.34 13.56
N ASN A 73 -31.86 -0.85 14.05
CA ASN A 73 -31.19 0.37 13.62
C ASN A 73 -29.82 0.08 12.99
N LEU A 74 -29.51 0.79 11.91
CA LEU A 74 -28.23 0.71 11.23
C LEU A 74 -27.52 2.07 11.32
N ILE A 75 -26.40 2.14 12.06
CA ILE A 75 -25.74 3.38 12.47
C ILE A 75 -24.28 3.40 12.02
N ARG A 76 -23.84 4.52 11.44
CA ARG A 76 -22.44 4.79 11.11
C ARG A 76 -21.97 6.11 11.71
N ILE A 77 -20.84 6.08 12.43
CA ILE A 77 -20.10 7.27 12.82
C ILE A 77 -19.00 7.50 11.79
N ARG A 78 -19.02 8.65 11.08
CA ARG A 78 -18.00 8.98 10.08
C ARG A 78 -17.67 10.47 10.02
N PRO A 79 -16.50 10.86 9.48
CA PRO A 79 -16.24 12.23 9.08
C PRO A 79 -17.14 12.64 7.89
N ASP A 80 -17.57 13.90 7.86
CA ASP A 80 -18.30 14.50 6.74
C ASP A 80 -18.09 16.02 6.71
N GLY A 81 -17.68 16.60 5.58
CA GLY A 81 -17.63 18.06 5.40
C GLY A 81 -16.78 18.86 6.40
N GLY A 82 -15.82 18.25 7.12
CA GLY A 82 -15.07 18.88 8.21
C GLY A 82 -15.72 18.76 9.59
N GLN A 83 -16.77 17.96 9.71
CA GLN A 83 -17.45 17.56 10.94
C GLN A 83 -17.28 16.05 11.19
N LEU A 84 -17.63 15.62 12.40
CA LEU A 84 -17.90 14.21 12.71
C LEU A 84 -19.41 14.06 12.86
N ILE A 85 -20.01 13.07 12.18
CA ILE A 85 -21.46 12.84 12.16
C ILE A 85 -21.83 11.45 12.66
N VAL A 86 -23.03 11.33 13.24
CA VAL A 86 -23.82 10.11 13.31
C VAL A 86 -24.68 10.06 12.06
N GLU A 87 -24.74 8.92 11.39
CA GLU A 87 -25.54 8.65 10.20
C GLU A 87 -26.40 7.41 10.41
N GLY A 88 -27.71 7.52 10.17
CA GLY A 88 -28.63 6.40 10.07
C GLY A 88 -28.66 5.87 8.64
N LEU A 89 -28.73 4.56 8.50
CA LEU A 89 -28.69 3.85 7.21
C LEU A 89 -29.93 2.97 7.05
N GLU A 90 -30.19 2.51 5.83
CA GLU A 90 -31.30 1.59 5.48
C GLU A 90 -32.72 1.97 6.00
N GLY A 91 -32.92 3.26 6.27
CA GLY A 91 -34.18 3.83 6.74
C GLY A 91 -34.11 4.37 8.18
N THR A 92 -33.09 3.99 8.96
CA THR A 92 -32.89 4.51 10.32
C THR A 92 -32.88 6.03 10.31
N THR A 93 -33.78 6.62 11.10
CA THR A 93 -33.90 8.08 11.22
C THR A 93 -33.14 8.59 12.44
N ILE A 94 -32.63 9.83 12.37
CA ILE A 94 -31.99 10.48 13.51
C ILE A 94 -32.88 11.61 14.01
N ASN A 95 -33.21 11.62 15.31
CA ASN A 95 -34.06 12.62 15.97
C ASN A 95 -35.43 12.83 15.28
N GLY A 96 -36.00 11.78 14.69
CA GLY A 96 -37.26 11.79 13.94
C GLY A 96 -37.20 12.55 12.61
N GLY A 97 -36.00 12.87 12.12
CA GLY A 97 -35.75 13.73 10.97
C GLY A 97 -34.77 13.12 9.96
N ALA A 98 -33.87 13.96 9.44
CA ALA A 98 -32.85 13.52 8.50
C ALA A 98 -31.93 12.47 9.13
N ALA A 99 -31.47 11.49 8.34
CA ALA A 99 -30.64 10.40 8.81
C ALA A 99 -29.16 10.80 9.10
N VAL A 100 -28.88 12.06 9.44
CA VAL A 100 -27.54 12.57 9.75
C VAL A 100 -27.61 13.62 10.87
N PHE A 101 -26.70 13.53 11.83
CA PHE A 101 -26.55 14.51 12.92
C PHE A 101 -25.07 14.77 13.28
N PRO A 102 -24.59 16.03 13.28
CA PRO A 102 -23.21 16.35 13.64
C PRO A 102 -22.95 16.28 15.15
N ILE A 103 -21.91 15.54 15.53
CA ILE A 103 -21.44 15.35 16.92
C ILE A 103 -20.09 16.02 17.20
N SER A 104 -19.36 16.49 16.17
CA SER A 104 -18.19 17.36 16.32
C SER A 104 -18.02 18.30 15.13
N ASN A 105 -17.38 19.46 15.37
CA ASN A 105 -16.95 20.42 14.34
C ASN A 105 -15.41 20.43 14.17
N ASP A 106 -14.68 19.50 14.80
CA ASP A 106 -13.21 19.40 14.78
C ASP A 106 -12.75 18.32 13.78
N GLY A 107 -13.31 18.33 12.56
CA GLY A 107 -13.02 17.29 11.56
C GLY A 107 -13.37 15.88 12.04
N ALA A 108 -12.46 14.93 11.84
CA ALA A 108 -12.59 13.54 12.28
C ALA A 108 -12.34 13.33 13.79
N LYS A 109 -12.38 14.38 14.62
CA LYS A 109 -11.96 14.33 16.02
C LYS A 109 -13.10 14.65 16.98
N MET A 110 -13.14 13.93 18.09
CA MET A 110 -14.08 14.17 19.18
C MET A 110 -13.36 14.40 20.52
N SER A 111 -13.51 15.61 21.05
CA SER A 111 -12.87 16.07 22.30
C SER A 111 -13.68 15.77 23.56
N GLY A 112 -14.99 15.51 23.42
CA GLY A 112 -15.85 15.00 24.49
C GLY A 112 -15.93 13.47 24.53
N ARG A 113 -16.97 12.93 25.18
CA ARG A 113 -17.27 11.49 25.20
C ARG A 113 -18.37 11.17 24.20
N LEU A 114 -18.33 9.99 23.59
CA LEU A 114 -19.44 9.39 22.87
C LEU A 114 -19.93 8.19 23.67
N TRP A 115 -21.21 8.17 24.01
CA TRP A 115 -21.90 6.98 24.55
C TRP A 115 -23.04 6.63 23.60
N MET A 116 -23.16 5.35 23.25
CA MET A 116 -24.19 4.83 22.37
C MET A 116 -24.89 3.67 23.07
N PHE A 117 -26.20 3.70 23.10
CA PHE A 117 -27.11 2.70 23.67
C PHE A 117 -28.05 2.32 22.54
N LEU A 118 -28.08 1.07 22.08
CA LEU A 118 -28.77 0.72 20.84
C LEU A 118 -30.25 0.38 21.10
N GLY A 119 -30.58 -0.49 22.06
CA GLY A 119 -31.94 -0.65 22.57
C GLY A 119 -32.38 -2.10 22.66
N ASP A 120 -33.62 -2.38 22.22
CA ASP A 120 -34.18 -3.76 22.19
C ASP A 120 -34.17 -4.35 20.74
N GLY A 121 -33.46 -3.72 19.80
CA GLY A 121 -33.42 -4.08 18.37
C GLY A 121 -32.34 -5.11 18.04
N ASN A 122 -32.26 -5.58 16.78
CA ASN A 122 -31.03 -6.22 16.27
C ASN A 122 -30.22 -5.15 15.56
N ASP A 123 -29.55 -4.34 16.35
CA ASP A 123 -28.90 -3.13 15.94
C ASP A 123 -27.48 -3.37 15.39
N SER A 124 -26.97 -2.40 14.64
CA SER A 124 -25.66 -2.54 14.02
C SER A 124 -25.01 -1.16 13.88
N ALA A 125 -23.95 -0.95 14.65
CA ALA A 125 -23.32 0.34 14.84
C ALA A 125 -21.81 0.26 14.57
N VAL A 126 -21.31 1.11 13.66
CA VAL A 126 -19.89 1.16 13.32
C VAL A 126 -19.26 2.54 13.50
N VAL A 127 -18.03 2.55 14.01
CA VAL A 127 -17.11 3.67 13.94
C VAL A 127 -16.21 3.50 12.72
N SER A 128 -16.28 4.41 11.75
CA SER A 128 -15.45 4.39 10.54
C SER A 128 -14.00 4.87 10.79
N GLN A 129 -13.13 4.58 9.82
CA GLN A 129 -11.69 4.90 9.87
C GLN A 129 -11.35 6.38 9.97
N GLY A 130 -10.19 6.67 10.57
CA GLY A 130 -9.62 8.02 10.70
C GLY A 130 -10.18 8.85 11.85
N ILE A 131 -11.10 8.29 12.65
CA ILE A 131 -11.71 9.00 13.78
C ILE A 131 -10.77 8.97 15.00
N THR A 132 -10.64 10.09 15.72
CA THR A 132 -9.91 10.18 16.99
C THR A 132 -10.82 10.59 18.15
N PHE A 133 -10.95 9.74 19.16
CA PHE A 133 -11.63 10.05 20.43
C PHE A 133 -10.63 10.42 21.52
N GLU A 134 -10.68 11.66 22.03
CA GLU A 134 -9.76 12.13 23.09
C GLU A 134 -10.18 11.72 24.51
N ARG A 135 -11.44 11.29 24.70
CA ARG A 135 -11.96 10.83 25.99
C ARG A 135 -12.52 9.41 25.87
N GLY A 136 -13.49 9.06 26.70
CA GLY A 136 -14.10 7.73 26.68
C GLY A 136 -15.14 7.60 25.59
N PHE A 137 -15.00 6.54 24.80
CA PHE A 137 -16.01 6.00 23.89
C PHE A 137 -16.69 4.80 24.57
N ARG A 138 -18.02 4.67 24.42
CA ARG A 138 -18.78 3.47 24.79
C ARG A 138 -19.87 3.17 23.78
N LEU A 139 -20.02 1.90 23.46
CA LEU A 139 -21.07 1.35 22.62
C LEU A 139 -21.68 0.14 23.34
N TYR A 140 -22.97 0.26 23.68
CA TYR A 140 -23.81 -0.73 24.34
C TYR A 140 -24.85 -1.23 23.35
N GLY A 141 -24.96 -2.55 23.16
CA GLY A 141 -26.08 -3.17 22.43
C GLY A 141 -27.38 -3.02 23.22
N GLU A 142 -27.34 -3.49 24.47
CA GLU A 142 -28.43 -3.59 25.44
C GLU A 142 -29.25 -4.89 25.31
N GLY A 143 -30.04 -5.08 24.26
CA GLY A 143 -30.83 -6.30 24.08
C GLY A 143 -31.14 -6.62 22.64
N GLY A 144 -30.57 -7.70 22.10
CA GLY A 144 -30.62 -7.91 20.66
C GLY A 144 -29.61 -8.93 20.17
N ASN A 145 -29.44 -9.04 18.85
CA ASN A 145 -28.28 -9.75 18.28
C ASN A 145 -27.48 -8.73 17.48
N ASP A 146 -26.65 -7.98 18.20
CA ASP A 146 -26.10 -6.71 17.75
C ASP A 146 -24.75 -6.84 17.08
N ARG A 147 -24.37 -5.78 16.36
CA ARG A 147 -23.06 -5.63 15.71
C ARG A 147 -22.38 -4.36 16.18
N LEU A 148 -21.43 -4.51 17.10
CA LEU A 148 -20.73 -3.40 17.75
C LEU A 148 -19.33 -3.28 17.17
N SER A 149 -19.12 -2.30 16.29
CA SER A 149 -17.96 -2.29 15.38
C SER A 149 -17.11 -1.02 15.45
N ALA A 150 -15.79 -1.17 15.33
CA ALA A 150 -14.87 -0.05 15.10
C ALA A 150 -13.76 -0.45 14.11
N LEU A 151 -13.55 0.39 13.10
CA LEU A 151 -12.56 0.20 12.05
C LEU A 151 -11.64 1.44 11.99
N GLY A 152 -10.32 1.24 12.03
CA GLY A 152 -9.33 2.30 11.74
C GLY A 152 -9.38 3.53 12.66
N ALA A 153 -9.86 3.37 13.90
CA ALA A 153 -10.10 4.47 14.83
C ALA A 153 -9.05 4.55 15.95
N THR A 154 -8.80 5.75 16.45
CA THR A 154 -7.85 6.01 17.55
C THR A 154 -8.57 6.41 18.83
N PHE A 155 -8.37 5.65 19.90
CA PHE A 155 -9.00 5.86 21.21
C PHE A 155 -7.94 6.25 22.24
N GLN A 156 -7.90 7.53 22.61
CA GLN A 156 -6.80 8.07 23.42
C GLN A 156 -6.86 7.68 24.90
N ARG A 157 -8.03 7.29 25.43
CA ARG A 157 -8.21 7.07 26.88
C ARG A 157 -9.02 5.84 27.27
N PHE A 158 -10.12 5.57 26.59
CA PHE A 158 -10.98 4.42 26.89
C PHE A 158 -11.84 4.08 25.68
N ALA A 159 -11.85 2.82 25.27
CA ALA A 159 -12.79 2.23 24.33
C ALA A 159 -13.55 1.11 25.04
N GLY A 160 -14.88 1.18 25.05
CA GLY A 160 -15.73 0.15 25.65
C GLY A 160 -16.77 -0.36 24.66
N PHE A 161 -16.88 -1.67 24.55
CA PHE A 161 -17.91 -2.39 23.79
C PHE A 161 -18.63 -3.33 24.76
N PHE A 162 -19.95 -3.27 24.75
CA PHE A 162 -20.82 -3.95 25.72
C PHE A 162 -21.99 -4.56 24.93
N GLY A 163 -22.08 -5.89 24.86
CA GLY A 163 -23.23 -6.55 24.21
C GLY A 163 -24.48 -6.46 25.08
N ASP A 164 -24.33 -6.96 26.31
CA ASP A 164 -25.30 -7.09 27.40
C ASP A 164 -26.12 -8.40 27.36
N ASP A 165 -27.23 -8.51 26.61
CA ASP A 165 -28.06 -9.74 26.54
C ASP A 165 -28.41 -10.17 25.09
N ALA A 166 -28.27 -11.47 24.82
CA ALA A 166 -28.38 -12.22 23.55
C ALA A 166 -27.08 -12.25 22.69
N ASN A 167 -27.13 -12.73 21.44
CA ASN A 167 -25.94 -13.22 20.72
C ASN A 167 -25.28 -12.12 19.88
N ASP A 168 -24.21 -11.54 20.39
CA ASP A 168 -23.60 -10.34 19.83
C ASP A 168 -22.32 -10.59 19.02
N ILE A 169 -22.03 -9.61 18.14
CA ILE A 169 -20.81 -9.58 17.33
C ILE A 169 -20.08 -8.27 17.58
N ILE A 170 -18.91 -8.37 18.21
CA ILE A 170 -18.03 -7.24 18.52
C ILE A 170 -16.80 -7.32 17.59
N SER A 171 -16.60 -6.33 16.73
CA SER A 171 -15.49 -6.30 15.75
C SER A 171 -14.63 -5.05 15.90
N ILE A 172 -13.33 -5.22 16.15
CA ILE A 172 -12.38 -4.15 16.38
C ILE A 172 -11.18 -4.33 15.43
N GLN A 173 -11.13 -3.52 14.37
CA GLN A 173 -10.20 -3.66 13.24
C GLN A 173 -9.32 -2.42 13.08
N ASP A 174 -8.03 -2.60 12.77
CA ASP A 174 -7.07 -1.52 12.45
C ASP A 174 -6.99 -0.38 13.49
N CYS A 175 -7.42 -0.63 14.74
CA CYS A 175 -7.58 0.41 15.74
C CYS A 175 -6.29 0.68 16.51
N THR A 176 -6.15 1.89 17.05
CA THR A 176 -5.09 2.24 18.02
C THR A 176 -5.73 2.65 19.34
N ILE A 177 -5.63 1.78 20.35
CA ILE A 177 -6.10 2.05 21.71
C ILE A 177 -4.89 2.49 22.55
N ASN A 178 -4.76 3.80 22.79
CA ASN A 178 -3.70 4.33 23.65
C ASN A 178 -4.05 4.24 25.14
N GLY A 179 -5.34 4.18 25.46
CA GLY A 179 -5.85 3.94 26.81
C GLY A 179 -6.28 2.50 27.03
N GLU A 180 -7.32 2.33 27.84
CA GLU A 180 -7.90 1.02 28.17
C GLU A 180 -8.89 0.56 27.08
N LEU A 181 -8.86 -0.74 26.74
CA LEU A 181 -9.89 -1.43 25.98
C LEU A 181 -10.69 -2.31 26.94
N GLN A 182 -12.00 -2.11 26.99
CA GLN A 182 -12.93 -2.98 27.70
C GLN A 182 -13.91 -3.61 26.72
N VAL A 183 -14.06 -4.93 26.79
CA VAL A 183 -15.13 -5.68 26.14
C VAL A 183 -15.86 -6.48 27.21
N LEU A 184 -17.17 -6.29 27.34
CA LEU A 184 -18.05 -7.21 28.04
C LEU A 184 -19.03 -7.73 26.98
N ALA A 185 -19.03 -9.02 26.67
CA ALA A 185 -19.95 -9.56 25.66
C ALA A 185 -21.35 -9.68 26.29
N GLY A 186 -21.58 -10.64 27.19
CA GLY A 186 -22.79 -10.66 28.01
C GLY A 186 -23.37 -12.06 28.18
N THR A 187 -24.68 -12.21 28.03
CA THR A 187 -25.31 -13.54 28.04
C THR A 187 -25.81 -13.93 26.65
N GLY A 188 -25.10 -14.83 25.99
CA GLY A 188 -25.34 -15.22 24.60
C GLY A 188 -24.23 -16.08 24.03
N ASP A 189 -24.41 -16.64 22.83
CA ASP A 189 -23.32 -17.30 22.09
C ASP A 189 -22.52 -16.24 21.29
N ASP A 190 -21.62 -15.52 21.96
CA ASP A 190 -21.02 -14.29 21.43
C ASP A 190 -19.81 -14.49 20.52
N LEU A 191 -19.52 -13.47 19.70
CA LEU A 191 -18.33 -13.39 18.85
C LEU A 191 -17.58 -12.07 19.03
N LEU A 192 -16.38 -12.15 19.63
CA LEU A 192 -15.40 -11.06 19.64
C LEU A 192 -14.33 -11.30 18.55
N SER A 193 -14.18 -10.36 17.62
CA SER A 193 -13.05 -10.28 16.70
C SER A 193 -12.22 -9.02 16.98
N VAL A 194 -10.91 -9.19 17.15
CA VAL A 194 -9.94 -8.10 17.24
C VAL A 194 -8.83 -8.36 16.23
N THR A 195 -8.76 -7.54 15.18
CA THR A 195 -7.87 -7.72 14.04
C THR A 195 -6.97 -6.50 13.85
N ASP A 196 -5.66 -6.73 13.67
CA ASP A 196 -4.60 -5.75 13.37
C ASP A 196 -4.62 -4.47 14.24
N THR A 197 -5.10 -4.62 15.47
CA THR A 197 -5.34 -3.54 16.43
C THR A 197 -4.23 -3.45 17.48
N VAL A 198 -3.72 -2.25 17.73
CA VAL A 198 -2.67 -1.97 18.71
C VAL A 198 -3.28 -1.48 20.02
N VAL A 199 -3.07 -2.20 21.12
CA VAL A 199 -3.57 -1.85 22.46
C VAL A 199 -2.40 -1.55 23.41
N ASN A 200 -2.10 -0.27 23.59
CA ASN A 200 -0.97 0.23 24.37
C ASN A 200 -1.26 0.26 25.88
N GLY A 201 -2.50 0.56 26.28
CA GLY A 201 -2.99 0.34 27.65
C GLY A 201 -3.51 -1.09 27.85
N SER A 202 -4.14 -1.35 29.00
CA SER A 202 -4.70 -2.68 29.30
C SER A 202 -5.90 -2.99 28.40
N ALA A 203 -5.98 -4.24 27.94
CA ALA A 203 -7.14 -4.81 27.28
C ALA A 203 -7.79 -5.84 28.22
N VAL A 204 -9.10 -5.71 28.45
CA VAL A 204 -9.88 -6.65 29.26
C VAL A 204 -11.12 -7.07 28.49
N ALA A 205 -11.26 -8.37 28.26
CA ALA A 205 -12.44 -8.99 27.66
C ALA A 205 -13.06 -9.99 28.63
N HIS A 206 -14.36 -9.84 28.90
CA HIS A 206 -15.19 -10.83 29.59
C HIS A 206 -16.29 -11.25 28.62
N MET A 207 -16.40 -12.53 28.31
CA MET A 207 -17.50 -13.01 27.46
C MET A 207 -18.74 -13.34 28.31
N GLU A 208 -18.51 -14.00 29.46
CA GLU A 208 -19.46 -14.31 30.55
C GLU A 208 -20.20 -15.66 30.45
N ALA A 209 -21.28 -15.79 29.68
CA ALA A 209 -22.12 -16.99 29.71
C ALA A 209 -22.80 -17.34 28.38
N GLY A 210 -22.27 -18.38 27.73
CA GLY A 210 -22.78 -18.99 26.50
C GLY A 210 -21.67 -19.76 25.79
N LYS A 211 -21.74 -19.94 24.47
CA LYS A 211 -20.68 -20.62 23.71
C LYS A 211 -19.81 -19.62 22.97
N ASP A 212 -19.01 -18.92 23.75
CA ASP A 212 -18.34 -17.70 23.32
C ASP A 212 -17.13 -17.96 22.43
N ARG A 213 -16.88 -17.03 21.52
CA ARG A 213 -15.85 -17.18 20.50
C ARG A 213 -15.02 -15.91 20.37
N VAL A 214 -13.71 -16.03 20.59
CA VAL A 214 -12.78 -14.90 20.62
C VAL A 214 -11.67 -15.10 19.59
N SER A 215 -11.63 -14.25 18.56
CA SER A 215 -10.55 -14.17 17.59
C SER A 215 -9.67 -12.96 17.88
N LEU A 216 -8.36 -13.19 18.04
CA LEU A 216 -7.34 -12.17 18.23
C LEU A 216 -6.28 -12.35 17.14
N ASN A 217 -6.32 -11.55 16.09
CA ASN A 217 -5.39 -11.64 14.96
C ASN A 217 -4.54 -10.36 14.87
N GLY A 218 -3.21 -10.46 14.88
CA GLY A 218 -2.32 -9.29 14.76
C GLY A 218 -2.37 -8.28 15.93
N VAL A 219 -2.84 -8.67 17.13
CA VAL A 219 -3.20 -7.73 18.21
C VAL A 219 -2.00 -7.17 18.98
N GLY A 220 -1.41 -6.09 18.45
CA GLY A 220 -0.23 -5.43 18.98
C GLY A 220 -0.36 -4.77 20.35
N GLY A 221 0.78 -4.35 20.91
CA GLY A 221 0.85 -3.37 22.01
C GLY A 221 1.53 -3.83 23.30
N SER A 222 1.61 -2.92 24.26
CA SER A 222 2.43 -3.02 25.48
C SER A 222 1.67 -3.29 26.77
N GLY A 223 0.35 -3.07 26.82
CA GLY A 223 -0.43 -3.29 28.02
C GLY A 223 -0.78 -4.76 28.26
N VAL A 224 -1.30 -5.05 29.45
CA VAL A 224 -1.77 -6.40 29.78
C VAL A 224 -3.00 -6.73 28.94
N LEU A 225 -3.01 -7.91 28.32
CA LEU A 225 -4.21 -8.48 27.72
C LEU A 225 -4.79 -9.52 28.67
N TRP A 226 -6.03 -9.32 29.10
CA TRP A 226 -6.77 -10.25 29.94
C TRP A 226 -8.05 -10.67 29.21
N VAL A 227 -8.16 -11.94 28.84
CA VAL A 227 -9.39 -12.52 28.30
C VAL A 227 -9.90 -13.57 29.27
N ASN A 228 -11.14 -13.37 29.69
CA ASN A 228 -11.92 -14.33 30.45
C ASN A 228 -13.09 -14.76 29.55
N LEU A 229 -13.11 -16.02 29.15
CA LEU A 229 -14.20 -16.59 28.36
C LEU A 229 -15.46 -16.66 29.25
N GLY A 230 -15.67 -17.74 30.00
CA GLY A 230 -16.70 -17.67 31.02
C GLY A 230 -17.16 -19.03 31.47
N ILE A 231 -18.44 -19.30 31.23
CA ILE A 231 -19.09 -20.56 31.49
C ILE A 231 -19.78 -21.06 30.22
N ASP A 232 -19.88 -22.38 30.13
CA ASP A 232 -20.25 -23.15 28.94
C ASP A 232 -19.09 -23.25 27.93
N ASP A 233 -19.27 -23.90 26.77
CA ASP A 233 -18.13 -24.39 25.97
C ASP A 233 -17.54 -23.28 25.07
N ASP A 234 -16.39 -22.70 25.46
CA ASP A 234 -15.84 -21.48 24.83
C ASP A 234 -14.62 -21.72 23.90
N SER A 235 -14.37 -20.82 22.95
CA SER A 235 -13.25 -20.90 21.98
C SER A 235 -12.45 -19.61 21.89
N LEU A 236 -11.12 -19.70 21.96
CA LEU A 236 -10.20 -18.58 21.72
C LEU A 236 -9.14 -18.94 20.69
N ALA A 237 -9.06 -18.17 19.61
CA ALA A 237 -8.01 -18.24 18.60
C ALA A 237 -7.13 -16.97 18.68
N MET A 238 -5.84 -17.14 18.96
CA MET A 238 -4.86 -16.05 18.98
C MET A 238 -3.80 -16.29 17.91
N GLN A 239 -3.77 -15.44 16.89
CA GLN A 239 -3.00 -15.61 15.68
C GLN A 239 -2.11 -14.40 15.37
N ASN A 240 -0.92 -14.65 14.83
CA ASN A 240 0.01 -13.66 14.26
C ASN A 240 0.35 -12.46 15.19
N THR A 241 0.12 -12.61 16.50
CA THR A 241 0.04 -11.49 17.42
C THR A 241 1.38 -11.24 18.10
N THR A 242 1.84 -9.99 18.09
CA THR A 242 3.10 -9.57 18.75
C THR A 242 2.82 -8.63 19.93
N ARG A 243 3.09 -9.08 21.16
CA ARG A 243 2.80 -8.29 22.39
C ARG A 243 4.02 -8.11 23.28
N SER A 244 4.08 -6.96 23.92
CA SER A 244 5.11 -6.64 24.92
C SER A 244 4.62 -6.70 26.38
N GLY A 245 3.31 -6.58 26.61
CA GLY A 245 2.69 -6.81 27.92
C GLY A 245 2.33 -8.28 28.15
N ASP A 246 2.02 -8.61 29.41
CA ASP A 246 1.55 -9.95 29.78
C ASP A 246 0.22 -10.30 29.10
N THR A 247 0.02 -11.58 28.82
CA THR A 247 -1.20 -12.15 28.23
C THR A 247 -1.79 -13.18 29.20
N VAL A 248 -3.03 -12.96 29.62
CA VAL A 248 -3.77 -13.79 30.58
C VAL A 248 -5.04 -14.29 29.89
N LEU A 249 -5.18 -15.60 29.74
CA LEU A 249 -6.29 -16.28 29.07
C LEU A 249 -6.94 -17.25 30.06
N ILE A 250 -8.23 -17.09 30.33
CA ILE A 250 -8.95 -17.82 31.37
C ILE A 250 -10.26 -18.38 30.81
N GLY A 251 -10.38 -19.69 30.77
CA GLY A 251 -11.67 -20.37 30.84
C GLY A 251 -12.03 -20.62 32.32
N LYS A 252 -13.31 -20.81 32.63
CA LYS A 252 -13.73 -21.14 34.02
C LYS A 252 -14.41 -22.50 34.09
N ARG A 253 -15.43 -22.73 33.28
CA ARG A 253 -16.27 -23.93 33.35
C ARG A 253 -16.95 -24.21 32.02
N GLY A 254 -16.24 -24.92 31.16
CA GLY A 254 -16.68 -25.39 29.85
C GLY A 254 -15.79 -26.54 29.41
N GLN A 255 -15.99 -27.04 28.19
CA GLN A 255 -14.88 -27.66 27.46
C GLN A 255 -14.20 -26.56 26.65
N ASP A 256 -13.32 -25.80 27.30
CA ASP A 256 -12.79 -24.56 26.73
C ASP A 256 -11.61 -24.86 25.80
N ALA A 257 -11.57 -24.18 24.65
CA ALA A 257 -10.59 -24.47 23.60
C ALA A 257 -9.76 -23.23 23.25
N PHE A 258 -8.44 -23.33 23.41
CA PHE A 258 -7.47 -22.28 23.12
C PHE A 258 -6.54 -22.70 21.98
N MET A 259 -6.35 -21.85 20.99
CA MET A 259 -5.44 -22.07 19.87
C MET A 259 -4.51 -20.86 19.69
N LEU A 260 -3.20 -21.09 19.78
CA LEU A 260 -2.17 -20.06 19.59
C LEU A 260 -1.30 -20.43 18.38
N LYS A 261 -1.18 -19.52 17.40
CA LYS A 261 -0.42 -19.73 16.16
C LYS A 261 0.31 -18.47 15.71
N GLY A 262 1.59 -18.54 15.35
CA GLY A 262 2.30 -17.40 14.74
C GLY A 262 2.62 -16.24 15.70
N ASN A 263 2.44 -16.42 17.02
CA ASN A 263 2.53 -15.31 17.97
C ASN A 263 3.96 -15.06 18.45
N THR A 264 4.27 -13.81 18.82
CA THR A 264 5.50 -13.41 19.52
C THR A 264 5.15 -12.69 20.82
N LEU A 265 5.24 -13.38 21.96
CA LEU A 265 4.90 -12.83 23.27
C LEU A 265 6.17 -12.50 24.06
N ASN A 266 6.43 -11.21 24.26
CA ASN A 266 7.56 -10.74 25.07
C ASN A 266 7.20 -10.61 26.55
N GLY A 267 5.93 -10.36 26.87
CA GLY A 267 5.39 -10.55 28.22
C GLY A 267 5.15 -12.03 28.54
N SER A 268 4.74 -12.29 29.77
CA SER A 268 4.39 -13.63 30.25
C SER A 268 3.06 -14.10 29.65
N LEU A 269 2.92 -15.40 29.42
CA LEU A 269 1.65 -16.05 29.11
C LEU A 269 1.15 -16.83 30.32
N ILE A 270 -0.07 -16.54 30.76
CA ILE A 270 -0.80 -17.33 31.76
C ILE A 270 -2.09 -17.82 31.10
N LEU A 271 -2.22 -19.12 30.87
CA LEU A 271 -3.41 -19.76 30.33
C LEU A 271 -3.97 -20.74 31.36
N ARG A 272 -5.27 -20.64 31.67
CA ARG A 272 -5.99 -21.61 32.49
C ARG A 272 -7.27 -22.03 31.78
N GLY A 273 -7.50 -23.32 31.54
CA GLY A 273 -8.76 -23.78 30.93
C GLY A 273 -9.92 -23.80 31.93
N GLY A 274 -9.68 -24.33 33.14
CA GLY A 274 -10.66 -24.22 34.23
C GLY A 274 -11.12 -25.55 34.78
N VAL A 275 -12.34 -25.98 34.39
CA VAL A 275 -13.09 -27.13 34.95
C VAL A 275 -13.97 -27.78 33.88
N GLN A 276 -13.90 -29.11 33.83
CA GLN A 276 -14.24 -30.02 32.71
C GLN A 276 -13.04 -30.15 31.75
N ASN A 277 -13.26 -30.65 30.53
CA ASN A 277 -12.19 -31.15 29.66
C ASN A 277 -11.73 -30.06 28.69
N ASP A 278 -10.64 -29.38 29.04
CA ASP A 278 -10.14 -28.22 28.32
C ASP A 278 -9.04 -28.60 27.31
N ALA A 279 -8.90 -27.79 26.26
CA ALA A 279 -7.99 -28.06 25.15
C ALA A 279 -7.12 -26.85 24.82
N VAL A 280 -5.80 -27.04 24.77
CA VAL A 280 -4.83 -26.01 24.41
C VAL A 280 -3.96 -26.49 23.25
N GLU A 281 -3.98 -25.77 22.14
CA GLU A 281 -3.22 -26.08 20.93
C GLU A 281 -2.21 -24.97 20.58
N LEU A 282 -0.92 -25.25 20.78
CA LEU A 282 0.15 -24.37 20.31
C LEU A 282 0.62 -24.80 18.91
N ARG A 283 0.06 -24.16 17.87
CA ARG A 283 0.36 -24.43 16.46
C ARG A 283 1.61 -23.68 16.02
N ASP A 284 2.47 -24.38 15.28
CA ASP A 284 3.77 -23.82 14.89
C ASP A 284 3.69 -22.63 13.92
N PRO A 285 4.60 -21.65 14.01
CA PRO A 285 5.53 -21.38 15.12
C PRO A 285 4.95 -20.32 16.09
N ASN A 286 5.12 -20.49 17.40
CA ASN A 286 5.02 -19.37 18.37
C ASN A 286 6.39 -19.10 19.00
N THR A 287 6.64 -17.86 19.41
CA THR A 287 7.84 -17.44 20.14
C THR A 287 7.44 -16.81 21.48
N PHE A 288 7.87 -17.41 22.58
CA PHE A 288 7.62 -16.93 23.93
C PHE A 288 8.94 -16.48 24.57
N ASN A 289 9.09 -15.16 24.75
CA ASN A 289 10.25 -14.56 25.42
C ASN A 289 9.98 -14.26 26.91
N GLY A 290 8.72 -14.15 27.33
CA GLY A 290 8.31 -14.15 28.74
C GLY A 290 8.01 -15.55 29.28
N ASN A 291 7.74 -15.65 30.58
CA ASN A 291 7.41 -16.93 31.22
C ASN A 291 6.06 -17.47 30.73
N VAL A 292 5.98 -18.78 30.49
CA VAL A 292 4.75 -19.47 30.07
C VAL A 292 4.26 -20.39 31.18
N VAL A 293 3.01 -20.17 31.61
CA VAL A 293 2.26 -21.09 32.48
C VAL A 293 0.98 -21.47 31.75
N ILE A 294 0.87 -22.74 31.35
CA ILE A 294 -0.36 -23.33 30.82
C ILE A 294 -0.87 -24.32 31.86
N ASP A 295 -2.09 -24.16 32.31
CA ASP A 295 -2.69 -24.93 33.39
C ASP A 295 -4.02 -25.48 32.90
N ALA A 296 -3.99 -26.71 32.37
CA ALA A 296 -4.98 -27.20 31.42
C ALA A 296 -6.40 -27.14 31.98
N GLY A 297 -6.71 -27.87 33.05
CA GLY A 297 -8.06 -27.87 33.62
C GLY A 297 -8.18 -28.75 34.86
N LYS A 298 -9.42 -29.06 35.24
CA LYS A 298 -9.72 -30.23 36.06
C LYS A 298 -10.81 -30.99 35.33
N SER A 299 -10.52 -32.21 34.89
CA SER A 299 -11.39 -32.97 34.00
C SER A 299 -12.69 -33.49 34.66
N SER A 300 -12.94 -33.19 35.94
CA SER A 300 -14.17 -33.58 36.64
C SER A 300 -14.85 -32.45 37.44
N ARG A 301 -16.19 -32.48 37.41
CA ARG A 301 -17.07 -31.59 38.20
C ARG A 301 -17.35 -32.14 39.62
N THR A 302 -16.70 -33.22 40.01
CA THR A 302 -16.90 -33.91 41.29
C THR A 302 -15.59 -33.97 42.05
N ASP A 303 -15.66 -34.07 43.38
CA ASP A 303 -14.48 -34.02 44.26
C ASP A 303 -13.59 -35.30 44.21
N PHE A 304 -13.71 -36.09 43.14
CA PHE A 304 -13.27 -37.48 43.02
C PHE A 304 -12.36 -37.74 41.82
N GLY A 305 -11.32 -36.90 41.68
CA GLY A 305 -10.17 -37.19 40.82
C GLY A 305 -10.34 -36.85 39.34
N ASP A 306 -9.19 -36.77 38.67
CA ASP A 306 -9.05 -36.51 37.23
C ASP A 306 -9.41 -37.77 36.41
N VAL A 307 -10.02 -37.59 35.25
CA VAL A 307 -10.54 -38.68 34.40
C VAL A 307 -9.69 -38.80 33.13
N ALA A 308 -8.49 -39.39 33.32
CA ALA A 308 -7.42 -39.54 32.34
C ALA A 308 -7.85 -39.46 30.86
N GLY A 309 -7.59 -38.31 30.25
CA GLY A 309 -7.81 -38.03 28.83
C GLY A 309 -8.75 -36.86 28.54
N GLY A 310 -9.25 -36.16 29.56
CA GLY A 310 -10.05 -34.95 29.42
C GLY A 310 -9.22 -33.75 28.98
N ASP A 311 -8.30 -33.30 29.84
CA ASP A 311 -7.51 -32.08 29.62
C ASP A 311 -6.32 -32.31 28.66
N GLN A 312 -6.28 -31.61 27.53
CA GLN A 312 -5.30 -31.84 26.45
C GLN A 312 -4.45 -30.61 26.15
N VAL A 313 -3.10 -30.75 26.17
CA VAL A 313 -2.17 -29.68 25.74
C VAL A 313 -1.27 -30.19 24.60
N ASN A 314 -1.67 -29.87 23.37
CA ASN A 314 -0.87 -30.15 22.18
C ASN A 314 0.11 -29.01 21.90
N GLN A 315 1.37 -29.38 21.64
CA GLN A 315 2.44 -28.44 21.34
C GLN A 315 3.18 -28.94 20.11
N ALA A 316 3.05 -28.22 19.01
CA ALA A 316 3.83 -28.48 17.81
C ALA A 316 5.33 -28.14 18.05
N ALA A 317 6.21 -28.70 17.23
CA ALA A 317 7.63 -28.86 17.55
C ALA A 317 8.48 -27.59 17.39
N ASN A 318 8.02 -26.62 16.60
CA ASN A 318 8.76 -25.39 16.27
C ASN A 318 8.36 -24.19 17.16
N ASN A 319 7.60 -24.41 18.22
CA ASN A 319 7.34 -23.42 19.27
C ASN A 319 8.62 -23.14 20.08
N THR A 320 9.05 -21.88 20.11
CA THR A 320 10.26 -21.42 20.80
C THR A 320 9.92 -20.86 22.18
N PHE A 321 10.61 -21.33 23.22
CA PHE A 321 10.46 -20.87 24.61
C PHE A 321 11.81 -20.39 25.13
N ASN A 322 11.99 -19.07 25.24
CA ASN A 322 13.26 -18.45 25.63
C ASN A 322 13.35 -18.13 27.14
N ALA A 323 12.26 -18.33 27.89
CA ALA A 323 12.18 -18.17 29.35
C ALA A 323 11.55 -19.40 30.02
N GLY A 324 11.08 -19.27 31.27
CA GLY A 324 10.52 -20.38 32.04
C GLY A 324 9.23 -20.92 31.43
N LYS A 325 9.04 -22.25 31.47
CA LYS A 325 7.86 -22.95 30.96
C LYS A 325 7.33 -23.93 31.99
N ALA A 326 6.06 -23.82 32.34
CA ALA A 326 5.32 -24.77 33.15
C ALA A 326 4.04 -25.19 32.44
N ILE A 327 3.79 -26.50 32.36
CA ILE A 327 2.55 -27.08 31.88
C ILE A 327 2.01 -27.97 32.98
N LEU A 328 0.80 -27.67 33.43
CA LEU A 328 0.16 -28.25 34.61
C LEU A 328 -1.15 -28.92 34.19
N ARG A 329 -1.51 -30.02 34.88
CA ARG A 329 -2.80 -30.72 34.75
C ARG A 329 -3.18 -31.18 33.32
N SER A 330 -2.19 -31.31 32.43
CA SER A 330 -2.39 -31.91 31.09
C SER A 330 -2.46 -33.43 31.22
N GLU A 331 -3.55 -34.04 30.78
CA GLU A 331 -3.77 -35.50 30.78
C GLU A 331 -3.42 -36.16 29.43
N GLY A 332 -3.33 -35.38 28.35
CA GLY A 332 -2.81 -35.86 27.07
C GLY A 332 -2.28 -34.74 26.16
N THR A 333 -1.91 -35.12 24.93
CA THR A 333 -1.29 -34.24 23.93
C THR A 333 -2.00 -34.25 22.57
N GLU A 334 -3.18 -34.87 22.45
CA GLU A 334 -3.91 -34.99 21.18
C GLU A 334 -5.25 -34.26 21.27
N ILE A 335 -5.40 -33.16 20.51
CA ILE A 335 -6.66 -32.41 20.47
C ILE A 335 -7.65 -33.18 19.59
N PRO A 336 -8.84 -33.58 20.12
CA PRO A 336 -9.86 -34.27 19.35
C PRO A 336 -10.29 -33.46 18.11
N ALA A 337 -10.57 -34.16 17.00
CA ALA A 337 -11.00 -33.53 15.76
C ALA A 337 -12.20 -32.56 15.92
N PRO A 338 -13.26 -32.87 16.72
CA PRO A 338 -14.36 -31.93 16.96
C PRO A 338 -13.94 -30.61 17.57
N ILE A 339 -12.88 -30.60 18.41
CA ILE A 339 -12.35 -29.38 19.01
C ILE A 339 -11.54 -28.60 17.98
N LYS A 340 -10.69 -29.25 17.18
CA LYS A 340 -9.95 -28.59 16.07
C LYS A 340 -10.91 -27.91 15.09
N THR A 341 -12.04 -28.55 14.77
CA THR A 341 -13.05 -27.96 13.86
C THR A 341 -13.76 -26.73 14.42
N ARG A 342 -13.65 -26.41 15.71
CA ARG A 342 -14.14 -25.14 16.27
C ARG A 342 -13.37 -23.94 15.72
N PHE A 343 -12.07 -24.13 15.42
CA PHE A 343 -11.21 -23.08 14.85
C PHE A 343 -11.27 -23.04 13.32
N ASP A 344 -10.99 -24.18 12.67
CA ASP A 344 -10.75 -24.26 11.23
C ASP A 344 -11.98 -24.65 10.40
N GLY A 345 -13.08 -25.01 11.07
CA GLY A 345 -14.26 -25.59 10.42
C GLY A 345 -14.03 -27.02 9.90
N THR A 346 -14.99 -27.55 9.14
CA THR A 346 -14.88 -28.88 8.51
C THR A 346 -14.35 -28.74 7.09
N ASN A 347 -13.25 -29.39 6.73
CA ASN A 347 -12.59 -29.23 5.41
C ASN A 347 -12.27 -27.75 5.07
N GLY A 348 -12.06 -26.89 6.09
CA GLY A 348 -11.86 -25.46 5.89
C GLY A 348 -13.15 -24.67 5.60
N THR A 349 -14.34 -25.16 5.96
CA THR A 349 -15.60 -24.39 5.90
C THR A 349 -16.24 -24.22 7.29
N GLY A 350 -16.66 -22.98 7.59
CA GLY A 350 -17.07 -22.54 8.94
C GLY A 350 -15.90 -22.42 9.93
N GLY A 351 -16.22 -22.34 11.22
CA GLY A 351 -15.27 -22.24 12.32
C GLY A 351 -14.96 -20.79 12.71
N LEU A 352 -14.50 -20.60 13.96
CA LEU A 352 -14.24 -19.30 14.58
C LEU A 352 -13.45 -18.34 13.68
N ILE A 353 -12.40 -18.81 13.00
CA ILE A 353 -11.59 -17.95 12.12
C ILE A 353 -12.46 -17.36 11.00
N LYS A 354 -13.28 -18.19 10.34
CA LYS A 354 -14.14 -17.75 9.24
C LYS A 354 -15.32 -16.91 9.69
N ASP A 355 -15.85 -17.19 10.88
CA ASP A 355 -16.95 -16.42 11.44
C ASP A 355 -16.47 -15.02 11.89
N ALA A 356 -15.22 -14.93 12.40
CA ALA A 356 -14.54 -13.66 12.64
C ALA A 356 -14.23 -12.90 11.34
N ASP A 357 -13.69 -13.55 10.31
CA ASP A 357 -13.47 -12.94 8.98
C ASP A 357 -14.78 -12.37 8.39
N ALA A 358 -15.91 -13.07 8.60
CA ALA A 358 -17.24 -12.66 8.16
C ALA A 358 -17.80 -11.47 8.99
N ALA A 359 -17.57 -11.45 10.30
CA ALA A 359 -17.89 -10.32 11.16
C ALA A 359 -17.10 -9.07 10.77
N ASP A 360 -15.79 -9.21 10.58
CA ASP A 360 -14.89 -8.12 10.20
C ASP A 360 -15.25 -7.55 8.82
N THR A 361 -15.59 -8.44 7.87
CA THR A 361 -16.20 -8.10 6.58
C THR A 361 -17.49 -7.30 6.74
N ALA A 362 -18.43 -7.75 7.58
CA ALA A 362 -19.71 -7.05 7.77
C ALA A 362 -19.54 -5.65 8.36
N ALA A 363 -18.63 -5.50 9.34
CA ALA A 363 -18.25 -4.21 9.91
C ALA A 363 -17.62 -3.27 8.87
N SER A 364 -16.71 -3.77 8.03
CA SER A 364 -16.09 -2.99 6.94
C SER A 364 -17.13 -2.54 5.89
N ASN A 365 -18.03 -3.44 5.48
CA ASN A 365 -19.15 -3.13 4.58
C ASN A 365 -19.99 -1.97 5.12
N LEU A 366 -20.32 -2.00 6.41
CA LEU A 366 -21.13 -0.99 7.07
C LEU A 366 -20.38 0.34 7.22
N ALA A 367 -19.09 0.30 7.57
CA ALA A 367 -18.23 1.48 7.67
C ALA A 367 -18.13 2.27 6.36
N GLY A 368 -18.55 1.68 5.24
CA GLY A 368 -18.35 2.20 3.90
C GLY A 368 -16.91 2.05 3.42
N SER A 369 -16.09 1.26 4.14
CA SER A 369 -14.70 0.99 3.78
C SER A 369 -14.65 -0.34 3.05
N VAL A 370 -14.54 -0.26 1.72
CA VAL A 370 -14.29 -1.43 0.89
C VAL A 370 -12.77 -1.64 0.82
N PRO A 371 -12.17 -2.67 1.44
CA PRO A 371 -10.77 -2.98 1.18
C PRO A 371 -10.60 -3.20 -0.34
N LEU A 372 -9.67 -2.48 -0.96
CA LEU A 372 -9.37 -2.62 -2.38
C LEU A 372 -7.85 -2.59 -2.62
N THR A 373 -7.32 -3.76 -2.94
CA THR A 373 -5.97 -3.89 -3.51
C THR A 373 -6.11 -4.06 -5.02
N ALA A 374 -5.23 -3.42 -5.79
CA ALA A 374 -5.23 -3.51 -7.25
C ALA A 374 -3.78 -3.50 -7.75
N VAL A 375 -3.43 -4.48 -8.58
CA VAL A 375 -2.10 -4.66 -9.17
C VAL A 375 -2.26 -4.97 -10.66
N ALA A 376 -1.62 -4.19 -11.53
CA ALA A 376 -1.59 -4.49 -12.96
C ALA A 376 -0.42 -5.44 -13.29
N SER A 377 -0.68 -6.36 -14.22
CA SER A 377 0.30 -7.27 -14.80
C SER A 377 0.07 -7.42 -16.31
N SER A 378 1.09 -7.82 -17.06
CA SER A 378 0.94 -8.25 -18.45
C SER A 378 1.97 -9.32 -18.80
N ALA A 379 1.71 -10.11 -19.84
CA ALA A 379 2.58 -11.20 -20.28
C ALA A 379 3.89 -10.71 -20.94
N GLN A 380 4.01 -9.41 -21.22
CA GLN A 380 5.20 -8.77 -21.79
C GLN A 380 5.52 -7.47 -21.02
N SER A 381 5.77 -7.62 -19.73
CA SER A 381 6.23 -6.54 -18.88
C SER A 381 7.75 -6.44 -18.81
N ALA A 382 8.27 -5.22 -18.62
CA ALA A 382 9.67 -4.97 -18.30
C ALA A 382 9.86 -4.84 -16.78
N ALA A 383 11.01 -5.30 -16.26
CA ALA A 383 11.34 -5.21 -14.84
C ALA A 383 12.19 -3.96 -14.54
N GLY A 384 11.88 -3.23 -13.47
CA GLY A 384 12.68 -2.08 -13.00
C GLY A 384 11.88 -0.86 -12.51
N SER A 385 10.56 -0.89 -12.64
CA SER A 385 9.72 0.30 -12.74
C SER A 385 9.11 0.85 -11.45
N GLY A 386 9.62 0.50 -10.27
CA GLY A 386 9.23 1.13 -8.99
C GLY A 386 7.73 1.16 -8.66
N GLY A 387 6.94 0.18 -9.14
CA GLY A 387 5.49 0.08 -8.91
C GLY A 387 4.58 0.46 -10.08
N VAL A 388 5.12 0.96 -11.20
CA VAL A 388 4.36 1.23 -12.44
C VAL A 388 4.46 0.03 -13.38
N LEU A 389 3.38 -0.46 -13.99
CA LEU A 389 3.51 -1.52 -14.99
C LEU A 389 4.03 -0.96 -16.33
N LEU A 390 5.26 -1.29 -16.70
CA LEU A 390 5.73 -1.12 -18.08
C LEU A 390 5.21 -2.29 -18.92
N SER A 391 4.34 -2.06 -19.89
CA SER A 391 3.76 -3.11 -20.75
C SER A 391 4.07 -2.87 -22.22
N ARG A 392 4.47 -3.93 -22.95
CA ARG A 392 4.57 -3.94 -24.42
C ARG A 392 3.29 -4.35 -25.15
N VAL A 393 2.24 -4.71 -24.40
CA VAL A 393 0.94 -5.10 -24.92
C VAL A 393 -0.17 -4.18 -24.37
N PRO A 394 -1.19 -3.83 -25.17
CA PRO A 394 -2.27 -2.93 -24.74
C PRO A 394 -3.24 -3.62 -23.78
N GLN A 395 -3.45 -4.93 -23.92
CA GLN A 395 -4.24 -5.70 -22.97
C GLN A 395 -3.40 -6.01 -21.73
N ILE A 396 -3.85 -5.51 -20.59
CA ILE A 396 -3.29 -5.81 -19.27
C ILE A 396 -4.31 -6.56 -18.42
N THR A 397 -3.84 -7.17 -17.34
CA THR A 397 -4.67 -7.81 -16.32
C THR A 397 -4.48 -7.10 -14.99
N ILE A 398 -5.56 -6.52 -14.47
CA ILE A 398 -5.62 -6.03 -13.09
C ILE A 398 -6.11 -7.17 -12.21
N THR A 399 -5.32 -7.54 -11.22
CA THR A 399 -5.70 -8.49 -10.17
C THR A 399 -5.75 -7.79 -8.82
N GLY A 400 -6.49 -8.36 -7.89
CA GLY A 400 -6.55 -7.84 -6.54
C GLY A 400 -7.54 -8.56 -5.66
N LYS A 401 -7.61 -8.11 -4.41
CA LYS A 401 -8.63 -8.45 -3.43
C LYS A 401 -9.52 -7.27 -3.13
N THR A 402 -10.81 -7.55 -3.07
CA THR A 402 -11.85 -6.73 -2.46
C THR A 402 -12.78 -7.61 -1.63
N LEU A 403 -13.95 -7.13 -1.25
CA LEU A 403 -14.98 -7.87 -0.56
C LEU A 403 -15.68 -8.86 -1.52
N ALA A 404 -16.00 -10.05 -1.02
CA ALA A 404 -16.66 -11.09 -1.81
C ALA A 404 -17.99 -10.60 -2.39
N GLY A 405 -18.22 -10.83 -3.69
CA GLY A 405 -19.42 -10.37 -4.39
C GLY A 405 -19.46 -8.88 -4.72
N ALA A 406 -18.43 -8.09 -4.40
CA ALA A 406 -18.35 -6.70 -4.85
C ALA A 406 -18.08 -6.60 -6.35
N THR A 407 -18.74 -5.66 -7.02
CA THR A 407 -18.48 -5.36 -8.43
C THR A 407 -17.26 -4.46 -8.52
N VAL A 408 -16.19 -4.93 -9.17
CA VAL A 408 -15.03 -4.12 -9.51
C VAL A 408 -15.20 -3.58 -10.93
N THR A 409 -15.00 -2.28 -11.10
CA THR A 409 -15.00 -1.57 -12.38
C THR A 409 -13.70 -0.79 -12.54
N VAL A 410 -13.37 -0.43 -13.78
CA VAL A 410 -12.24 0.44 -14.10
C VAL A 410 -12.74 1.66 -14.86
N ASP A 411 -12.14 2.81 -14.56
CA ASP A 411 -12.12 4.05 -15.34
C ASP A 411 -10.69 4.16 -15.90
N ALA A 412 -10.53 3.83 -17.18
CA ALA A 412 -9.25 3.74 -17.87
C ALA A 412 -8.93 4.97 -18.74
N ASN A 413 -9.95 5.74 -19.08
CA ASN A 413 -9.87 6.96 -19.87
C ASN A 413 -9.81 8.25 -19.02
N GLU A 414 -10.10 8.14 -17.72
CA GLU A 414 -10.14 9.20 -16.70
C GLU A 414 -11.28 10.23 -16.82
N ASP A 415 -12.36 9.93 -17.54
CA ASP A 415 -13.57 10.76 -17.64
C ASP A 415 -14.48 10.69 -16.39
N GLY A 416 -14.19 9.76 -15.47
CA GLY A 416 -14.93 9.55 -14.22
C GLY A 416 -16.11 8.58 -14.31
N VAL A 417 -16.35 8.00 -15.49
CA VAL A 417 -17.29 6.91 -15.76
C VAL A 417 -16.51 5.60 -15.82
N PHE A 418 -16.89 4.63 -14.98
CA PHE A 418 -16.14 3.38 -14.83
C PHE A 418 -16.77 2.29 -15.72
N ASP A 419 -16.58 2.38 -17.04
CA ASP A 419 -17.29 1.54 -18.02
C ASP A 419 -16.41 0.66 -18.93
N GLU A 420 -15.08 0.79 -18.93
CA GLU A 420 -14.25 0.04 -19.88
C GLU A 420 -14.08 -1.44 -19.54
N ALA A 421 -14.22 -1.79 -18.26
CA ALA A 421 -14.19 -3.17 -17.80
C ALA A 421 -14.86 -3.35 -16.44
N SER A 422 -15.48 -4.51 -16.23
CA SER A 422 -16.14 -4.89 -14.98
C SER A 422 -16.05 -6.38 -14.69
N VAL A 423 -15.94 -6.74 -13.40
CA VAL A 423 -16.02 -8.11 -12.90
C VAL A 423 -16.64 -8.12 -11.50
N VAL A 424 -17.21 -9.25 -11.07
CA VAL A 424 -17.63 -9.45 -9.66
C VAL A 424 -16.56 -10.28 -8.96
N ALA A 425 -16.11 -9.83 -7.79
CA ALA A 425 -15.13 -10.55 -6.97
C ALA A 425 -15.70 -11.88 -6.44
N ASP A 426 -14.85 -12.90 -6.36
CA ASP A 426 -15.26 -14.25 -5.99
C ASP A 426 -15.54 -14.42 -4.48
N ALA A 427 -15.82 -15.66 -4.04
CA ALA A 427 -16.12 -15.97 -2.65
C ALA A 427 -14.93 -15.78 -1.67
N ALA A 428 -13.70 -15.61 -2.17
CA ALA A 428 -12.51 -15.26 -1.40
C ALA A 428 -12.12 -13.78 -1.56
N GLY A 429 -12.97 -12.98 -2.22
CA GLY A 429 -12.73 -11.59 -2.52
C GLY A 429 -11.75 -11.35 -3.67
N ASP A 430 -11.25 -12.40 -4.32
CA ASP A 430 -10.31 -12.29 -5.43
C ASP A 430 -11.01 -11.84 -6.70
N TYR A 431 -10.35 -10.96 -7.46
CA TYR A 431 -10.83 -10.52 -8.76
C TYR A 431 -9.70 -10.46 -9.80
N VAL A 432 -10.09 -10.71 -11.06
CA VAL A 432 -9.21 -10.65 -12.22
C VAL A 432 -9.97 -9.96 -13.34
N LEU A 433 -9.45 -8.85 -13.83
CA LEU A 433 -10.13 -7.97 -14.77
C LEU A 433 -9.15 -7.59 -15.90
N SER A 434 -9.56 -7.80 -17.16
CA SER A 434 -8.75 -7.43 -18.34
C SER A 434 -9.13 -6.03 -18.81
N VAL A 435 -8.14 -5.15 -18.95
CA VAL A 435 -8.30 -3.78 -19.47
C VAL A 435 -7.50 -3.64 -20.76
N ASN A 436 -8.07 -3.00 -21.78
CA ASN A 436 -7.32 -2.55 -22.95
C ASN A 436 -6.89 -1.10 -22.75
N VAL A 437 -5.62 -0.89 -22.38
CA VAL A 437 -5.05 0.44 -22.31
C VAL A 437 -4.80 0.93 -23.72
N THR A 438 -5.40 2.07 -24.07
CA THR A 438 -5.10 2.77 -25.32
C THR A 438 -4.09 3.87 -25.06
N ARG A 439 -3.01 3.87 -25.85
CA ARG A 439 -2.19 5.06 -26.00
C ARG A 439 -2.91 5.96 -26.99
N LYS A 440 -3.51 7.03 -26.47
CA LYS A 440 -3.81 8.20 -27.29
C LYS A 440 -2.49 8.94 -27.48
N ASP A 441 -1.77 8.52 -28.50
CA ASP A 441 -0.63 9.28 -29.00
C ASP A 441 -1.13 10.62 -29.56
N LEU A 442 -0.25 11.61 -29.61
CA LEU A 442 -0.57 13.05 -29.74
C LEU A 442 -1.28 13.47 -31.07
N TYR A 443 -1.73 12.52 -31.89
CA TYR A 443 -2.21 12.75 -33.24
C TYR A 443 -3.68 13.19 -33.34
N THR A 444 -4.40 13.37 -32.23
CA THR A 444 -5.83 13.75 -32.26
C THR A 444 -6.34 14.77 -31.23
N SER A 445 -5.64 15.09 -30.13
CA SER A 445 -6.17 16.06 -29.15
C SER A 445 -5.58 17.46 -29.27
N VAL A 446 -6.37 18.41 -28.78
CA VAL A 446 -6.11 19.86 -28.84
C VAL A 446 -5.93 20.41 -27.41
N THR A 447 -5.65 19.55 -26.43
CA THR A 447 -5.71 19.87 -25.00
C THR A 447 -4.56 19.23 -24.22
N GLY A 448 -3.60 20.07 -23.81
CA GLY A 448 -2.83 19.93 -22.56
C GLY A 448 -2.12 18.61 -22.27
N ASN A 449 -0.93 18.44 -22.86
CA ASN A 449 0.28 17.79 -22.31
C ASN A 449 0.28 16.34 -21.76
N ASP A 450 -0.85 15.69 -21.48
CA ASP A 450 -0.89 14.34 -20.84
C ASP A 450 -0.85 13.15 -21.84
N GLU A 451 -0.72 13.46 -23.13
CA GLU A 451 -0.74 12.48 -24.22
C GLU A 451 0.66 12.11 -24.75
N LEU A 452 1.71 12.74 -24.23
CA LEU A 452 3.10 12.38 -24.52
C LEU A 452 3.66 11.29 -23.59
N THR A 453 3.03 11.06 -22.44
CA THR A 453 3.61 10.26 -21.34
C THR A 453 3.34 8.77 -21.47
N GLY A 454 2.24 8.32 -22.09
CA GLY A 454 1.85 6.91 -22.31
C GLY A 454 1.58 6.08 -21.06
N ARG A 455 2.11 6.56 -19.93
CA ARG A 455 1.60 6.44 -18.58
C ARG A 455 0.10 6.80 -18.52
N ARG A 456 -0.64 6.04 -17.72
CA ARG A 456 -2.07 6.16 -17.43
C ARG A 456 -2.31 5.83 -15.97
N THR A 457 -3.20 6.59 -15.33
CA THR A 457 -3.67 6.30 -13.97
C THR A 457 -5.00 5.56 -14.09
N LEU A 458 -4.94 4.23 -14.11
CA LEU A 458 -6.17 3.43 -14.19
C LEU A 458 -6.86 3.47 -12.83
N LYS A 459 -8.04 4.09 -12.77
CA LYS A 459 -8.82 4.16 -11.53
C LYS A 459 -9.67 2.90 -11.43
N VAL A 460 -9.36 2.05 -10.46
CA VAL A 460 -10.12 0.85 -10.16
C VAL A 460 -11.08 1.18 -9.03
N ARG A 461 -12.37 0.93 -9.21
CA ARG A 461 -13.39 1.09 -8.18
C ARG A 461 -13.96 -0.27 -7.82
N SER A 462 -14.12 -0.54 -6.53
CA SER A 462 -14.97 -1.62 -6.06
C SER A 462 -16.24 -1.04 -5.46
N THR A 463 -17.39 -1.63 -5.80
CA THR A 463 -18.73 -1.17 -5.43
C THR A 463 -19.56 -2.36 -4.93
N LEU A 464 -20.16 -2.22 -3.75
CA LEU A 464 -21.14 -3.17 -3.21
C LEU A 464 -22.57 -2.78 -3.62
N SER A 465 -23.48 -3.76 -3.53
CA SER A 465 -24.92 -3.56 -3.74
C SER A 465 -25.56 -2.52 -2.81
N ASN A 466 -24.97 -2.29 -1.63
CA ASN A 466 -25.38 -1.26 -0.66
C ASN A 466 -24.76 0.13 -0.91
N SER A 467 -24.15 0.37 -2.09
CA SER A 467 -23.47 1.62 -2.47
C SER A 467 -22.19 1.99 -1.69
N ALA A 468 -21.66 1.10 -0.83
CA ALA A 468 -20.30 1.25 -0.34
C ALA A 468 -19.30 1.12 -1.50
N ARG A 469 -18.24 1.94 -1.50
CA ARG A 469 -17.23 1.96 -2.57
C ARG A 469 -15.84 2.28 -2.04
N ALA A 470 -14.83 1.80 -2.75
CA ALA A 470 -13.45 2.28 -2.63
C ALA A 470 -12.79 2.36 -4.00
N ASP A 471 -11.87 3.31 -4.14
CA ASP A 471 -11.14 3.59 -5.36
C ASP A 471 -9.64 3.38 -5.13
N LYS A 472 -8.94 2.82 -6.13
CA LYS A 472 -7.49 2.58 -6.12
C LYS A 472 -6.90 2.89 -7.49
N SER A 473 -5.85 3.70 -7.52
CA SER A 473 -5.09 3.95 -8.75
C SER A 473 -4.09 2.85 -9.04
N VAL A 474 -3.97 2.45 -10.30
CA VAL A 474 -2.91 1.58 -10.82
C VAL A 474 -2.21 2.27 -11.97
N GLU A 475 -0.90 2.48 -11.82
CA GLU A 475 -0.07 3.14 -12.81
C GLU A 475 0.38 2.15 -13.90
N VAL A 476 0.16 2.48 -15.16
CA VAL A 476 0.57 1.66 -16.31
C VAL A 476 1.15 2.55 -17.41
N ASP A 477 2.30 2.19 -17.98
CA ASP A 477 2.91 2.86 -19.13
C ASP A 477 2.98 1.89 -20.31
N TYR A 478 2.22 2.20 -21.37
CA TYR A 478 2.13 1.37 -22.57
C TYR A 478 3.19 1.75 -23.60
N ILE A 479 4.22 0.91 -23.67
CA ILE A 479 5.42 1.06 -24.50
C ILE A 479 5.18 0.38 -25.86
N THR A 480 5.18 1.17 -26.93
CA THR A 480 5.03 0.70 -28.31
C THR A 480 6.34 0.70 -29.10
N GLY A 481 7.36 1.43 -28.61
CA GLY A 481 8.68 1.54 -29.23
C GLY A 481 9.76 0.59 -28.71
N SER A 482 10.98 0.78 -29.20
CA SER A 482 12.18 0.21 -28.59
C SER A 482 12.40 0.83 -27.20
N LEU A 483 12.81 0.01 -26.23
CA LEU A 483 13.10 0.47 -24.87
C LEU A 483 14.60 0.34 -24.64
N VAL A 484 15.27 1.44 -24.29
CA VAL A 484 16.71 1.48 -24.04
C VAL A 484 16.95 1.84 -22.58
N GLN A 485 17.71 0.99 -21.90
CA GLN A 485 18.05 1.15 -20.49
C GLN A 485 19.44 1.80 -20.36
N PHE A 486 19.54 2.81 -19.49
CA PHE A 486 20.75 3.50 -19.10
C PHE A 486 21.05 3.20 -17.64
N THR A 487 22.28 2.81 -17.34
CA THR A 487 22.74 2.56 -15.96
C THR A 487 23.73 3.65 -15.56
N SER A 488 23.56 4.22 -14.36
CA SER A 488 24.41 5.26 -13.80
C SER A 488 24.56 5.07 -12.28
N ALA A 489 25.52 5.74 -11.63
CA ALA A 489 25.60 5.79 -10.17
C ALA A 489 24.34 6.34 -9.48
N GLN A 490 23.53 7.17 -10.16
CA GLN A 490 22.26 7.67 -9.62
C GLN A 490 21.09 6.68 -9.78
N GLY A 491 21.36 5.51 -10.35
CA GLY A 491 20.38 4.48 -10.64
C GLY A 491 20.21 4.24 -12.13
N THR A 492 19.23 3.40 -12.45
CA THR A 492 18.88 2.98 -13.81
C THR A 492 17.66 3.75 -14.29
N PHE A 493 17.71 4.24 -15.53
CA PHE A 493 16.59 4.93 -16.18
C PHE A 493 16.39 4.42 -17.60
N GLU A 494 15.18 4.55 -18.13
CA GLU A 494 14.76 3.90 -19.36
C GLU A 494 14.12 4.90 -20.31
N ILE A 495 14.37 4.71 -21.61
CA ILE A 495 13.86 5.55 -22.68
C ILE A 495 13.07 4.70 -23.67
N GLU A 496 11.82 5.08 -23.90
CA GLU A 496 11.09 4.63 -25.08
C GLU A 496 11.51 5.48 -26.28
N LEU A 497 11.92 4.81 -27.36
CA LEU A 497 12.23 5.42 -28.65
C LEU A 497 11.01 5.44 -29.56
N PHE A 498 10.95 6.44 -30.44
CA PHE A 498 9.84 6.64 -31.37
C PHE A 498 10.16 6.03 -32.74
N ASP A 499 10.34 4.71 -32.74
CA ASP A 499 10.78 3.86 -33.87
C ASP A 499 10.04 4.13 -35.18
N GLN A 500 8.76 4.51 -35.13
CA GLN A 500 7.93 4.75 -36.32
C GLN A 500 7.88 6.23 -36.72
N GLN A 501 8.11 7.14 -35.77
CA GLN A 501 7.87 8.57 -35.90
C GLN A 501 9.16 9.35 -36.23
N ALA A 502 10.30 8.84 -35.77
CA ALA A 502 11.65 9.30 -36.08
C ALA A 502 12.56 8.08 -36.40
N PRO A 503 12.22 7.27 -37.43
CA PRO A 503 12.92 6.02 -37.73
C PRO A 503 14.40 6.20 -38.10
N GLY A 504 14.76 7.27 -38.79
CA GLY A 504 16.14 7.57 -39.17
C GLY A 504 17.00 7.89 -37.95
N VAL A 505 16.52 8.79 -37.10
CA VAL A 505 17.19 9.21 -35.86
C VAL A 505 17.23 8.09 -34.84
N THR A 506 16.13 7.35 -34.66
CA THR A 506 16.05 6.21 -33.74
C THR A 506 17.03 5.10 -34.15
N LYS A 507 17.09 4.76 -35.44
CA LYS A 507 18.05 3.79 -35.98
C LYS A 507 19.50 4.26 -35.80
N ASN A 508 19.77 5.54 -36.03
CA ASN A 508 21.09 6.15 -35.78
C ASN A 508 21.47 6.01 -34.31
N PHE A 509 20.62 6.43 -33.38
CA PHE A 509 20.86 6.32 -31.93
C PHE A 509 21.12 4.87 -31.51
N LEU A 510 20.29 3.92 -31.96
CA LEU A 510 20.49 2.48 -31.71
C LEU A 510 21.78 1.93 -32.33
N GLY A 511 22.35 2.56 -33.37
CA GLY A 511 23.64 2.20 -33.94
C GLY A 511 24.84 2.48 -33.02
N TYR A 512 24.71 3.45 -32.10
CA TYR A 512 25.69 3.73 -31.05
C TYR A 512 25.43 2.91 -29.77
N VAL A 513 24.17 2.58 -29.47
CA VAL A 513 23.79 1.71 -28.34
C VAL A 513 24.26 0.27 -28.57
N ASN A 514 24.01 -0.29 -29.77
CA ASN A 514 24.30 -1.69 -30.05
C ASN A 514 25.78 -1.91 -30.41
N PRO A 515 26.39 -3.05 -30.01
CA PRO A 515 27.72 -3.43 -30.48
C PRO A 515 27.74 -3.60 -32.01
N GLN A 516 28.80 -3.08 -32.64
CA GLN A 516 29.06 -3.30 -34.07
C GLN A 516 29.66 -4.69 -34.30
N GLN A 517 29.62 -5.19 -35.54
CA GLN A 517 30.10 -6.54 -35.85
C GLN A 517 31.58 -6.72 -35.43
N GLY A 518 31.84 -7.66 -34.52
CA GLY A 518 33.17 -7.92 -33.97
C GLY A 518 33.53 -7.12 -32.70
N GLN A 519 32.59 -6.34 -32.15
CA GLN A 519 32.72 -5.67 -30.86
C GLN A 519 31.81 -6.35 -29.81
N THR A 520 32.21 -6.30 -28.55
CA THR A 520 31.42 -6.77 -27.40
C THR A 520 30.46 -5.71 -26.87
N ASP A 521 30.79 -4.43 -27.10
CA ASP A 521 30.22 -3.27 -26.43
C ASP A 521 29.71 -2.24 -27.43
N GLY A 522 28.70 -1.47 -27.02
CA GLY A 522 28.23 -0.30 -27.77
C GLY A 522 29.19 0.88 -27.68
N ARG A 523 29.06 1.87 -28.58
CA ARG A 523 29.90 3.08 -28.55
C ARG A 523 29.57 4.03 -27.39
N TYR A 524 28.40 3.86 -26.76
CA TYR A 524 28.05 4.55 -25.51
C TYR A 524 28.52 3.82 -24.25
N THR A 525 29.21 2.67 -24.34
CA THR A 525 29.82 2.05 -23.14
C THR A 525 30.84 3.03 -22.55
N ASN A 526 30.68 3.31 -21.25
CA ASN A 526 31.37 4.36 -20.50
C ASN A 526 31.22 5.78 -21.08
N SER A 527 30.12 6.06 -21.81
CA SER A 527 29.66 7.43 -22.09
C SER A 527 29.06 8.04 -20.83
N PHE A 528 29.34 9.33 -20.60
CA PHE A 528 28.83 10.08 -19.46
C PHE A 528 28.04 11.32 -19.89
N ILE A 529 27.28 11.88 -18.96
CA ILE A 529 26.66 13.20 -19.12
C ILE A 529 27.78 14.24 -19.01
N HIS A 530 28.19 14.78 -20.14
CA HIS A 530 29.32 15.72 -20.22
C HIS A 530 28.88 17.18 -20.01
N ARG A 531 27.57 17.42 -19.91
CA ARG A 531 26.98 18.74 -19.63
C ARG A 531 25.60 18.59 -18.99
N SER A 532 25.38 19.27 -17.88
CA SER A 532 24.07 19.48 -17.24
C SER A 532 23.83 20.98 -17.16
N VAL A 533 22.64 21.44 -17.58
CA VAL A 533 22.25 22.85 -17.49
C VAL A 533 20.97 22.95 -16.67
N ASP A 534 21.05 23.66 -15.56
CA ASP A 534 19.93 23.84 -14.63
C ASP A 534 18.70 24.41 -15.34
N ASN A 535 17.54 23.76 -15.12
CA ASN A 535 16.27 24.11 -15.75
C ASN A 535 16.35 24.19 -17.28
N PHE A 536 17.09 23.28 -17.91
CA PHE A 536 17.18 23.17 -19.36
C PHE A 536 17.33 21.70 -19.79
N VAL A 537 18.55 21.17 -19.91
CA VAL A 537 18.81 19.81 -20.41
C VAL A 537 20.01 19.15 -19.75
N ILE A 538 20.03 17.81 -19.72
CA ILE A 538 21.27 17.01 -19.55
C ILE A 538 21.69 16.43 -20.90
N GLN A 539 22.99 16.47 -21.23
CA GLN A 539 23.52 16.13 -22.56
C GLN A 539 24.60 15.04 -22.50
N GLY A 540 24.47 14.04 -23.36
CA GLY A 540 25.30 12.82 -23.39
C GLY A 540 25.68 12.39 -24.81
N GLY A 541 26.35 11.24 -24.93
CA GLY A 541 26.70 10.62 -26.22
C GLY A 541 27.83 11.28 -27.03
N GLY A 542 28.45 12.35 -26.51
CA GLY A 542 29.60 13.00 -27.15
C GLY A 542 30.95 12.38 -26.81
N PHE A 543 31.10 11.83 -25.59
CA PHE A 543 32.38 11.44 -25.04
C PHE A 543 32.27 10.18 -24.18
N THR A 544 33.34 9.38 -24.16
CA THR A 544 33.52 8.25 -23.24
C THR A 544 34.73 8.46 -22.34
N ILE A 545 34.74 7.83 -21.18
CA ILE A 545 35.90 7.77 -20.27
C ILE A 545 36.31 6.32 -20.03
N ASN A 546 37.61 6.02 -20.11
CA ASN A 546 38.15 4.68 -19.80
C ASN A 546 39.53 4.83 -19.17
N ASN A 547 39.79 4.25 -17.98
CA ASN A 547 41.08 4.32 -17.28
C ASN A 547 41.56 5.78 -17.04
N GLY A 548 40.65 6.70 -16.75
CA GLY A 548 40.93 8.15 -16.60
C GLY A 548 41.24 8.87 -17.91
N VAL A 549 40.94 8.26 -19.06
CA VAL A 549 41.16 8.83 -20.39
C VAL A 549 39.83 9.14 -21.06
N ILE A 550 39.59 10.42 -21.36
CA ILE A 550 38.41 10.90 -22.08
C ILE A 550 38.66 10.92 -23.60
N LYS A 551 37.71 10.44 -24.39
CA LYS A 551 37.73 10.41 -25.87
C LYS A 551 36.37 10.81 -26.45
N GLU A 552 36.34 11.29 -27.68
CA GLU A 552 35.08 11.45 -28.42
C GLU A 552 34.47 10.10 -28.77
N VAL A 553 33.14 10.02 -28.80
CA VAL A 553 32.41 8.88 -29.36
C VAL A 553 32.69 8.82 -30.87
N PRO A 554 33.18 7.70 -31.44
CA PRO A 554 33.41 7.60 -32.88
C PRO A 554 32.10 7.75 -33.67
N LEU A 555 32.05 8.77 -34.54
CA LEU A 555 30.84 9.15 -35.27
C LEU A 555 30.60 8.26 -36.50
N ASP A 556 29.34 7.94 -36.76
CA ASP A 556 28.86 7.44 -38.06
C ASP A 556 28.52 8.59 -39.01
N ALA A 557 28.14 8.25 -40.24
CA ALA A 557 27.58 9.21 -41.19
C ALA A 557 26.30 9.85 -40.60
N SER A 558 26.17 11.17 -40.75
CA SER A 558 25.07 11.92 -40.15
C SER A 558 23.71 11.63 -40.79
N VAL A 559 22.65 11.79 -39.99
CA VAL A 559 21.26 11.65 -40.43
C VAL A 559 20.53 12.99 -40.42
N THR A 560 19.60 13.15 -41.37
CA THR A 560 18.66 14.27 -41.46
C THR A 560 17.71 14.27 -40.26
N GLY A 561 17.32 15.46 -39.77
CA GLY A 561 16.36 15.59 -38.69
C GLY A 561 14.91 15.31 -39.10
N GLU A 562 14.17 14.69 -38.20
CA GLU A 562 12.78 14.21 -38.39
C GLU A 562 11.84 15.00 -37.45
N PHE A 563 11.77 16.32 -37.67
CA PHE A 563 11.02 17.26 -36.83
C PHE A 563 9.51 17.11 -36.94
N SER A 564 8.77 17.36 -35.84
CA SER A 564 7.31 17.40 -35.85
C SER A 564 6.78 18.32 -34.76
N VAL A 565 5.79 19.16 -35.10
CA VAL A 565 5.07 19.99 -34.13
C VAL A 565 4.28 19.17 -33.09
N ASN A 566 4.01 17.89 -33.40
CA ASN A 566 3.37 16.94 -32.48
C ASN A 566 4.39 16.16 -31.64
N ARG A 567 5.66 16.55 -31.65
CA ARG A 567 6.73 16.05 -30.76
C ARG A 567 7.59 17.22 -30.24
N PRO A 568 7.01 18.10 -29.41
CA PRO A 568 7.74 19.22 -28.82
C PRO A 568 8.77 18.77 -27.78
N ASN A 569 9.80 19.60 -27.59
CA ASN A 569 10.88 19.42 -26.60
C ASN A 569 10.38 19.76 -25.19
N ILE A 570 9.46 18.96 -24.66
CA ILE A 570 8.93 19.08 -23.29
C ILE A 570 9.73 18.23 -22.27
N LYS A 571 9.53 18.45 -20.97
CA LYS A 571 10.18 17.69 -19.90
C LYS A 571 10.05 16.18 -20.13
N GLY A 572 11.15 15.45 -19.96
CA GLY A 572 11.21 13.99 -20.11
C GLY A 572 11.34 13.49 -21.55
N THR A 573 11.40 14.36 -22.57
CA THR A 573 11.72 13.95 -23.95
C THR A 573 13.23 13.84 -24.17
N ILE A 574 13.65 12.92 -25.05
CA ILE A 574 15.04 12.84 -25.56
C ILE A 574 15.11 13.33 -27.01
N SER A 575 16.12 14.14 -27.29
CA SER A 575 16.34 14.83 -28.56
C SER A 575 17.79 14.75 -29.02
N MET A 576 18.02 14.80 -30.34
CA MET A 576 19.37 14.87 -30.89
C MET A 576 19.98 16.27 -30.74
N ALA A 577 21.21 16.32 -30.24
CA ALA A 577 22.04 17.52 -30.25
C ALA A 577 22.77 17.68 -31.58
N HIS A 578 23.03 18.92 -31.99
CA HIS A 578 23.79 19.22 -33.21
C HIS A 578 24.49 20.59 -33.10
N ALA A 579 25.58 20.77 -33.85
CA ALA A 579 26.40 21.99 -33.85
C ALA A 579 25.83 23.11 -34.74
N GLY A 580 24.50 23.29 -34.76
CA GLY A 580 23.81 24.35 -35.51
C GLY A 580 23.17 23.93 -36.84
N ASP A 581 23.59 22.82 -37.46
CA ASP A 581 22.88 22.24 -38.63
C ASP A 581 21.88 21.15 -38.20
N PRO A 582 20.56 21.39 -38.30
CA PRO A 582 19.52 20.44 -37.88
C PRO A 582 19.47 19.15 -38.73
N ASN A 583 20.16 19.10 -39.87
CA ASN A 583 20.22 17.92 -40.74
C ASN A 583 21.54 17.15 -40.64
N ASN A 584 22.37 17.47 -39.64
CA ASN A 584 23.67 16.86 -39.40
C ASN A 584 23.72 16.24 -37.98
N LEU A 585 22.85 15.25 -37.75
CA LEU A 585 22.70 14.58 -36.46
C LEU A 585 23.61 13.34 -36.40
N THR A 586 24.37 13.16 -35.31
CA THR A 586 25.34 12.06 -35.14
C THR A 586 25.15 11.31 -33.81
N SER A 587 26.07 11.42 -32.84
CA SER A 587 26.04 10.63 -31.59
C SER A 587 25.49 11.38 -30.37
N GLN A 588 25.39 12.71 -30.44
CA GLN A 588 25.04 13.50 -29.26
C GLN A 588 23.53 13.65 -29.10
N TRP A 589 23.08 13.52 -27.86
CA TRP A 589 21.67 13.61 -27.47
C TRP A 589 21.55 14.37 -26.15
N PHE A 590 20.34 14.87 -25.87
CA PHE A 590 20.01 15.49 -24.60
C PHE A 590 18.60 15.10 -24.15
N ILE A 591 18.39 15.10 -22.83
CA ILE A 591 17.10 14.88 -22.20
C ILE A 591 16.63 16.21 -21.61
N ASN A 592 15.41 16.61 -21.95
CA ASN A 592 14.78 17.82 -21.47
C ASN A 592 14.40 17.68 -19.99
N THR A 593 14.94 18.55 -19.12
CA THR A 593 14.64 18.55 -17.66
C THR A 593 13.46 19.46 -17.29
N VAL A 594 13.06 20.34 -18.23
CA VAL A 594 11.90 21.23 -18.22
C VAL A 594 11.35 21.33 -19.65
N ASP A 595 10.28 22.11 -19.85
CA ASP A 595 9.76 22.40 -21.20
C ASP A 595 10.60 23.45 -21.92
N ASN A 596 11.14 23.10 -23.08
CA ASN A 596 12.10 23.88 -23.85
C ASN A 596 11.57 24.20 -25.28
N PRO A 597 10.50 24.99 -25.44
CA PRO A 597 9.88 25.27 -26.74
C PRO A 597 10.81 26.02 -27.72
N SER A 598 11.89 26.65 -27.24
CA SER A 598 12.93 27.22 -28.09
C SER A 598 13.76 26.18 -28.84
N LEU A 599 13.73 24.90 -28.45
CA LEU A 599 14.41 23.81 -29.15
C LEU A 599 13.55 23.22 -30.27
N ASP A 600 12.26 23.56 -30.34
CA ASP A 600 11.36 23.18 -31.43
C ASP A 600 11.59 24.01 -32.69
N ASP A 601 11.89 25.32 -32.54
CA ASP A 601 12.44 26.19 -33.58
C ASP A 601 13.13 27.45 -33.01
N PHE A 602 14.45 27.55 -33.21
CA PHE A 602 15.22 28.77 -33.00
C PHE A 602 16.10 29.08 -34.21
N ASP A 603 15.73 30.09 -35.00
CA ASP A 603 16.46 30.52 -36.20
C ASP A 603 16.71 29.35 -37.19
N GLY A 604 15.69 28.47 -37.35
CA GLY A 604 15.76 27.26 -38.17
C GLY A 604 16.54 26.10 -37.55
N ARG A 605 17.15 26.29 -36.39
CA ARG A 605 17.79 25.23 -35.60
C ARG A 605 16.71 24.55 -34.77
N ARG A 606 16.45 23.30 -35.10
CA ARG A 606 15.38 22.48 -34.54
C ARG A 606 16.00 21.20 -34.02
N HIS A 607 15.49 20.69 -32.90
CA HIS A 607 15.96 19.43 -32.31
C HIS A 607 14.93 18.33 -32.49
N THR A 608 15.36 17.19 -33.04
CA THR A 608 14.46 16.06 -33.31
C THR A 608 14.24 15.29 -32.01
N VAL A 609 13.05 15.45 -31.42
CA VAL A 609 12.55 14.54 -30.38
C VAL A 609 12.32 13.17 -31.00
N PHE A 610 13.05 12.18 -30.50
CA PHE A 610 13.04 10.79 -30.99
C PHE A 610 12.69 9.76 -29.91
N GLY A 611 12.36 10.21 -28.70
CA GLY A 611 11.89 9.35 -27.62
C GLY A 611 11.48 10.11 -26.37
N ARG A 612 11.18 9.37 -25.32
CA ARG A 612 10.88 9.89 -23.97
C ARG A 612 11.41 8.97 -22.88
N LEU A 613 11.53 9.50 -21.68
CA LEU A 613 11.66 8.70 -20.46
C LEU A 613 10.42 7.82 -20.26
N ALA A 614 10.65 6.54 -19.95
CA ALA A 614 9.61 5.62 -19.48
C ALA A 614 9.30 5.85 -17.99
N ALA A 615 8.26 5.21 -17.45
CA ALA A 615 7.84 5.39 -16.07
C ALA A 615 8.99 5.37 -15.03
N ASN A 616 8.90 6.28 -14.06
CA ASN A 616 9.84 6.50 -12.94
C ASN A 616 11.29 6.85 -13.30
N SER A 617 11.65 6.89 -14.59
CA SER A 617 12.96 7.30 -15.08
C SER A 617 13.28 8.78 -14.86
N GLN A 618 12.24 9.63 -14.75
CA GLN A 618 12.40 11.07 -14.48
C GLN A 618 13.13 11.35 -13.17
N THR A 619 12.91 10.54 -12.12
CA THR A 619 13.53 10.75 -10.80
C THR A 619 15.06 10.60 -10.87
N VAL A 620 15.55 9.64 -11.65
CA VAL A 620 16.99 9.41 -11.85
C VAL A 620 17.60 10.52 -12.72
N VAL A 621 16.90 10.97 -13.76
CA VAL A 621 17.33 12.11 -14.58
C VAL A 621 17.39 13.41 -13.78
N ASP A 622 16.38 13.68 -12.94
CA ASP A 622 16.35 14.85 -12.06
C ASP A 622 17.45 14.75 -10.97
N ALA A 623 17.78 13.55 -10.48
CA ALA A 623 18.91 13.33 -9.57
C ALA A 623 20.27 13.58 -10.25
N ILE A 624 20.46 13.14 -11.51
CA ILE A 624 21.67 13.45 -12.29
C ILE A 624 21.79 14.95 -12.54
N ALA A 625 20.68 15.63 -12.86
CA ALA A 625 20.66 17.07 -13.10
C ALA A 625 21.02 17.87 -11.83
N ALA A 626 20.68 17.35 -10.64
CA ALA A 626 20.97 17.97 -9.34
C ALA A 626 22.41 17.71 -8.81
N LEU A 627 23.25 16.99 -9.55
CA LEU A 627 24.66 16.79 -9.17
C LEU A 627 25.48 18.07 -9.26
N ASN A 628 26.59 18.12 -8.52
CA ASN A 628 27.50 19.26 -8.55
C ASN A 628 28.12 19.42 -9.95
N GLN A 629 27.90 20.58 -10.57
CA GLN A 629 28.50 20.93 -11.85
C GLN A 629 29.97 21.34 -11.69
N ASN A 630 30.85 20.77 -12.51
CA ASN A 630 32.28 21.02 -12.50
C ASN A 630 32.71 21.58 -13.87
N ASN A 631 33.44 22.69 -13.88
CA ASN A 631 34.01 23.23 -15.11
C ASN A 631 35.35 22.55 -15.42
N LEU A 632 35.34 21.67 -16.41
CA LEU A 632 36.51 20.89 -16.85
C LEU A 632 37.12 21.42 -18.16
N THR A 633 36.71 22.60 -18.64
CA THR A 633 37.19 23.17 -19.92
C THR A 633 38.70 23.40 -19.92
N THR A 634 39.32 23.71 -18.78
CA THR A 634 40.78 23.91 -18.68
C THR A 634 41.57 22.59 -18.80
N GLN A 635 41.00 21.49 -18.32
CA GLN A 635 41.63 20.18 -18.23
C GLN A 635 41.38 19.34 -19.50
N THR A 636 40.22 19.54 -20.15
CA THR A 636 39.78 18.80 -21.35
C THR A 636 39.98 19.58 -22.64
N GLY A 637 40.10 20.91 -22.56
CA GLY A 637 40.18 21.79 -23.72
C GLY A 637 38.85 22.05 -24.43
N SER A 638 37.73 21.50 -23.93
CA SER A 638 36.42 21.60 -24.58
C SER A 638 35.46 22.50 -23.81
N SER A 639 34.83 23.44 -24.52
CA SER A 639 33.70 24.21 -23.99
C SER A 639 32.44 23.35 -23.78
N ALA A 640 32.37 22.16 -24.39
CA ALA A 640 31.29 21.21 -24.13
C ALA A 640 31.33 20.61 -22.72
N MET A 641 32.44 20.79 -21.98
CA MET A 641 32.63 20.27 -20.61
C MET A 641 32.78 21.41 -19.59
N GLY A 642 32.06 22.52 -19.80
CA GLY A 642 32.02 23.65 -18.85
C GLY A 642 31.14 23.43 -17.62
N GLU A 643 30.23 22.44 -17.68
CA GLU A 643 29.12 22.24 -16.73
C GLU A 643 28.92 20.72 -16.48
N VAL A 644 29.98 19.99 -16.10
CA VAL A 644 29.95 18.51 -16.00
C VAL A 644 29.35 18.08 -14.65
N PRO A 645 28.21 17.37 -14.61
CA PRO A 645 27.68 16.82 -13.35
C PRO A 645 28.56 15.66 -12.87
N LEU A 646 29.12 15.77 -11.67
CA LEU A 646 29.89 14.68 -11.03
C LEU A 646 29.26 14.30 -9.69
N THR A 647 29.38 13.01 -9.35
CA THR A 647 28.92 12.45 -8.07
C THR A 647 29.74 12.96 -6.89
N GLU A 648 31.03 13.19 -7.12
CA GLU A 648 31.99 13.74 -6.15
C GLU A 648 32.65 15.01 -6.70
N PRO A 649 33.13 15.94 -5.84
CA PRO A 649 33.87 17.13 -6.28
C PRO A 649 35.11 16.75 -7.09
N PHE A 650 35.34 17.44 -8.22
CA PHE A 650 36.53 17.19 -9.03
C PHE A 650 37.82 17.58 -8.27
N VAL A 651 38.75 16.63 -8.17
CA VAL A 651 40.08 16.83 -7.57
C VAL A 651 41.15 16.66 -8.66
N GLU A 652 41.85 17.75 -8.97
CA GLU A 652 43.00 17.72 -9.89
C GLU A 652 44.09 16.75 -9.41
N PHE A 653 44.74 16.09 -10.37
CA PHE A 653 45.79 15.09 -10.13
C PHE A 653 45.41 13.99 -9.12
N SER A 654 44.15 13.54 -9.13
CA SER A 654 43.66 12.51 -8.21
C SER A 654 44.16 11.09 -8.53
N ARG A 655 44.40 10.76 -9.81
CA ARG A 655 44.80 9.41 -10.23
C ARG A 655 46.32 9.24 -10.26
N PRO A 656 46.92 8.32 -9.48
CA PRO A 656 48.33 7.96 -9.65
C PRO A 656 48.55 7.18 -10.95
N LEU A 657 49.70 7.42 -11.59
CA LEU A 657 50.14 6.69 -12.78
C LEU A 657 51.00 5.48 -12.37
N THR A 658 51.04 4.45 -13.21
CA THR A 658 51.88 3.27 -12.98
C THR A 658 53.36 3.62 -13.11
N GLY A 659 54.22 2.98 -12.32
CA GLY A 659 55.67 3.13 -12.39
C GLY A 659 56.21 4.39 -11.72
N THR A 660 57.39 4.81 -12.14
CA THR A 660 58.06 6.02 -11.63
C THR A 660 58.69 6.82 -12.76
N VAL A 661 58.85 8.12 -12.55
CA VAL A 661 59.36 9.05 -13.57
C VAL A 661 60.61 9.78 -13.11
N THR A 662 61.39 10.21 -14.09
CA THR A 662 62.54 11.09 -13.93
C THR A 662 62.35 12.32 -14.80
N ALA A 663 62.29 13.48 -14.15
CA ALA A 663 62.17 14.79 -14.77
C ALA A 663 63.41 15.63 -14.37
N THR A 664 64.03 16.31 -15.33
CA THR A 664 65.27 17.07 -15.11
C THR A 664 65.04 18.55 -15.35
N ALA A 665 65.55 19.40 -14.46
CA ALA A 665 65.39 20.85 -14.55
C ALA A 665 65.82 21.38 -15.92
N ASN A 666 65.01 22.24 -16.53
CA ASN A 666 65.21 22.81 -17.87
C ASN A 666 65.15 21.80 -19.05
N SER A 667 64.77 20.53 -18.83
CA SER A 667 64.46 19.57 -19.89
C SER A 667 62.95 19.34 -20.01
N THR A 668 62.38 19.44 -21.21
CA THR A 668 60.99 19.03 -21.45
C THR A 668 60.82 17.50 -21.50
N GLN A 669 61.89 16.74 -21.71
CA GLN A 669 61.82 15.28 -21.81
C GLN A 669 61.75 14.63 -20.42
N VAL A 670 60.80 13.72 -20.24
CA VAL A 670 60.60 12.89 -19.04
C VAL A 670 60.75 11.43 -19.44
N THR A 671 61.52 10.68 -18.64
CA THR A 671 61.67 9.23 -18.80
C THR A 671 60.94 8.49 -17.67
N GLY A 672 60.46 7.28 -17.96
CA GLY A 672 59.70 6.46 -17.04
C GLY A 672 60.26 5.04 -16.91
N ILE A 673 60.07 4.44 -15.74
CA ILE A 673 60.41 3.04 -15.44
C ILE A 673 59.13 2.35 -14.96
N GLY A 674 58.70 1.31 -15.69
CA GLY A 674 57.45 0.59 -15.43
C GLY A 674 56.18 1.40 -15.73
N THR A 675 56.31 2.57 -16.35
CA THR A 675 55.21 3.45 -16.75
C THR A 675 54.48 2.91 -17.98
N LYS A 676 53.20 3.30 -18.15
CA LYS A 676 52.34 2.92 -19.28
C LYS A 676 51.76 4.16 -19.97
N PHE A 677 52.62 5.15 -20.29
CA PHE A 677 52.14 6.46 -20.76
C PHE A 677 51.24 6.41 -22.00
N THR A 678 51.39 5.43 -22.91
CA THR A 678 50.51 5.35 -24.10
C THR A 678 49.09 4.92 -23.77
N GLU A 679 48.93 4.14 -22.68
CA GLU A 679 47.62 3.73 -22.15
C GLU A 679 47.07 4.77 -21.17
N GLU A 680 47.91 5.29 -20.27
CA GLU A 680 47.48 6.10 -19.12
C GLU A 680 47.42 7.61 -19.39
N LEU A 681 48.09 8.14 -20.42
CA LEU A 681 48.21 9.59 -20.67
C LEU A 681 47.77 10.01 -22.09
N ARG A 682 46.78 9.32 -22.67
CA ARG A 682 46.31 9.59 -24.05
C ARG A 682 44.82 9.83 -24.18
N GLY A 683 44.37 10.99 -23.68
CA GLY A 683 43.09 11.61 -24.02
C GLY A 683 43.28 12.94 -24.75
N ALA A 684 43.74 12.90 -26.01
CA ALA A 684 43.90 14.11 -26.82
C ALA A 684 42.57 14.53 -27.47
N LEU A 685 41.65 15.07 -26.66
CA LEU A 685 40.48 15.77 -27.18
C LEU A 685 40.94 17.03 -27.93
N PHE A 686 40.42 17.24 -29.14
CA PHE A 686 40.64 18.45 -29.95
C PHE A 686 42.12 18.86 -30.15
N GLY A 687 43.05 17.90 -30.10
CA GLY A 687 44.49 18.15 -30.23
C GLY A 687 45.17 18.74 -29.00
N LEU A 688 44.47 18.83 -27.86
CA LEU A 688 45.03 19.28 -26.59
C LEU A 688 45.69 18.16 -25.78
N ARG A 689 46.47 18.59 -24.80
CA ARG A 689 47.56 17.83 -24.17
C ARG A 689 47.13 17.32 -22.81
N SER A 690 47.21 16.02 -22.56
CA SER A 690 46.90 15.46 -21.23
C SER A 690 47.78 16.10 -20.15
N ARG A 691 47.23 16.33 -18.95
CA ARG A 691 47.94 16.96 -17.84
C ARG A 691 48.59 15.91 -16.92
N ILE A 692 49.79 16.21 -16.44
CA ILE A 692 50.57 15.38 -15.52
C ILE A 692 51.13 16.23 -14.37
N GLN A 693 51.07 15.72 -13.15
CA GLN A 693 51.78 16.27 -11.99
C GLN A 693 52.98 15.40 -11.66
N ILE A 694 54.15 16.03 -11.54
CA ILE A 694 55.41 15.41 -11.14
C ILE A 694 55.96 16.25 -9.99
N ASN A 695 56.30 15.61 -8.85
CA ASN A 695 56.87 16.29 -7.68
C ASN A 695 56.07 17.53 -7.22
N GLY A 696 54.74 17.46 -7.29
CA GLY A 696 53.81 18.54 -6.91
C GLY A 696 53.55 19.60 -7.99
N GLN A 697 54.37 19.71 -9.03
CA GLN A 697 54.18 20.70 -10.11
C GLN A 697 53.38 20.11 -11.29
N ALA A 698 52.45 20.90 -11.82
CA ALA A 698 51.59 20.57 -12.95
C ALA A 698 52.22 20.92 -14.31
N PHE A 699 51.98 20.07 -15.32
CA PHE A 699 52.44 20.23 -16.69
C PHE A 699 51.40 19.71 -17.69
N PHE A 700 51.39 20.27 -18.90
CA PHE A 700 50.72 19.65 -20.06
C PHE A 700 51.74 18.74 -20.78
N VAL A 701 51.31 17.57 -21.24
CA VAL A 701 52.13 16.58 -21.97
C VAL A 701 52.14 16.92 -23.46
N ALA A 702 53.28 17.39 -23.97
CA ALA A 702 53.45 17.79 -25.37
C ALA A 702 53.27 16.66 -26.37
N SER A 703 53.84 15.51 -26.07
CA SER A 703 53.71 14.25 -26.80
C SER A 703 53.97 13.10 -25.84
N VAL A 704 53.32 11.96 -26.07
CA VAL A 704 53.70 10.69 -25.46
C VAL A 704 54.45 9.91 -26.54
N ASP A 705 55.75 9.77 -26.36
CA ASP A 705 56.67 9.25 -27.37
C ASP A 705 56.76 7.72 -27.30
N SER A 706 56.67 7.15 -26.09
CA SER A 706 56.49 5.72 -25.80
C SER A 706 55.87 5.53 -24.41
N ASP A 707 55.66 4.30 -23.95
CA ASP A 707 55.20 4.04 -22.57
C ASP A 707 56.18 4.51 -21.49
N THR A 708 57.47 4.66 -21.85
CA THR A 708 58.57 5.06 -20.96
C THR A 708 59.16 6.43 -21.29
N GLN A 709 58.56 7.18 -22.23
CA GLN A 709 59.05 8.49 -22.62
C GLN A 709 57.91 9.42 -23.05
N LEU A 710 57.92 10.64 -22.49
CA LEU A 710 57.05 11.72 -22.91
C LEU A 710 57.80 13.04 -22.94
N THR A 711 57.25 14.00 -23.66
CA THR A 711 57.72 15.38 -23.69
C THR A 711 56.67 16.28 -23.03
N LEU A 712 57.10 17.26 -22.23
CA LEU A 712 56.25 18.26 -21.57
C LEU A 712 56.15 19.55 -22.41
N SER A 713 55.07 20.32 -22.22
CA SER A 713 54.85 21.61 -22.88
C SER A 713 55.84 22.70 -22.45
N GLN A 714 56.38 22.55 -21.24
CA GLN A 714 57.34 23.45 -20.60
C GLN A 714 58.27 22.61 -19.72
N ALA A 715 59.51 23.06 -19.53
CA ALA A 715 60.45 22.35 -18.68
C ALA A 715 60.14 22.56 -17.18
N PRO A 716 60.44 21.58 -16.31
CA PRO A 716 60.36 21.73 -14.86
C PRO A 716 61.48 22.63 -14.35
N THR A 717 61.26 23.29 -13.21
CA THR A 717 62.28 24.06 -12.49
C THR A 717 63.09 23.21 -11.50
N PHE A 718 62.74 21.93 -11.36
CA PHE A 718 63.35 20.96 -10.44
C PHE A 718 63.87 19.73 -11.18
N THR A 719 64.76 18.98 -10.52
CA THR A 719 65.15 17.62 -10.93
C THR A 719 64.63 16.64 -9.89
N ALA A 720 63.89 15.61 -10.32
CA ALA A 720 63.40 14.52 -9.49
C ALA A 720 63.54 13.20 -10.26
N SER A 721 63.89 12.12 -9.57
CA SER A 721 64.16 10.80 -10.18
C SER A 721 63.52 9.71 -9.34
N GLY A 722 62.90 8.72 -9.98
CA GLY A 722 62.20 7.63 -9.30
C GLY A 722 60.96 8.07 -8.52
N VAL A 723 60.34 9.19 -8.89
CA VAL A 723 59.14 9.72 -8.21
C VAL A 723 57.86 9.22 -8.87
N GLY A 724 56.78 9.06 -8.10
CA GLY A 724 55.45 8.84 -8.66
C GLY A 724 54.94 10.07 -9.40
N ALA A 725 54.11 9.85 -10.42
CA ALA A 725 53.41 10.90 -11.15
C ALA A 725 51.89 10.69 -11.09
N LYS A 726 51.12 11.73 -11.37
CA LYS A 726 49.64 11.70 -11.32
C LYS A 726 49.00 12.38 -12.52
N SER A 727 47.78 12.02 -12.85
CA SER A 727 46.93 12.65 -13.87
C SER A 727 45.58 13.08 -13.29
N ASP A 728 44.89 13.99 -13.96
CA ASP A 728 43.68 14.62 -13.43
C ASP A 728 42.49 13.68 -13.22
N PHE A 729 42.10 12.89 -14.22
CA PHE A 729 40.87 12.09 -14.17
C PHE A 729 41.10 10.69 -13.60
N ASN A 730 40.13 10.26 -12.79
CA ASN A 730 39.95 8.90 -12.29
C ASN A 730 38.54 8.44 -12.67
N ASP A 731 38.36 7.18 -13.06
CA ASP A 731 37.04 6.67 -13.48
C ASP A 731 36.01 6.77 -12.36
N GLY A 732 36.42 6.61 -11.10
CA GLY A 732 35.52 6.66 -9.93
C GLY A 732 34.84 8.01 -9.66
N ALA A 733 35.19 9.10 -10.36
CA ALA A 733 34.45 10.37 -10.29
C ALA A 733 33.39 10.51 -11.41
N PHE A 734 33.43 9.62 -12.41
CA PHE A 734 32.55 9.60 -13.58
C PHE A 734 31.69 8.31 -13.66
N ALA A 735 31.97 7.33 -12.79
CA ALA A 735 31.19 6.11 -12.59
C ALA A 735 29.95 6.38 -11.73
#